data_AF-A0A1Y2WCD3-F1
#
_entry.id   AF-A0A1Y2WCD3-F1
#
_cell.length_a   1.000
_cell.length_b   1.000
_cell.length_c   1.000
_cell.angle_alpha   90.00
_cell.angle_beta   90.00
_cell.angle_gamma   90.00
#
_symmetry.space_group_name_H-M   'P 1'
#
loop_
_entity.id
_entity.type
_entity.pdbx_description
1 polymer ?
#
loop_
_entity_poly.entity_id
_entity_poly.type
_entity_poly.pdbx_seq_one_letter_code
_entity_poly.pdbx_strand_id
1 'polypeptide(L)'
;MNELRSRIKKLRRVSTSRRWYVPELLFRALMTQSAIHSALADSSVPSYQRAELTEKIFKHGMKVFGVLVFLDEKDLISKFIEVGQLDDAKLPFSRDLLVGYVKLPEEVADDIQEKQWEFIAPIFTRGTLHRQFDNDIILPFVQESEIGGGAFGDVYETTLDAEHQELGDIFPQKFARKEFTVRHEGDRARSARNHRVELTNLAILNHLKHPNIVGILGSYTWNGRHNLIFPLADTGDLAQFLEADCRPTLFELDETVVIALAAVSSAVYHVHNLSENKIDLDLMGCHHDLRPRNILVSGTSFILADFGLSTFKPPSESSGTPFRNGADDYLAPECVDLNNGFKEGTVRRSSDVWSFGCIIAEVATYIALGRQGIEQFIQKRKYKVGAWDVQYFHKGPGSPNEGVGEWISHLESICPGSTSALLARLARVILCMEQAARPRARDVTFRLQLIALHGIAVDIDALYSKTRESDDSLDMFLEQTRFKSWRHAIGILDFGDEPIPFVGSNYEAMFKFDLMLACLRKFRGDFRERYARPNETQYPELSRLLKANDELHAILSQQQKKKYREYFHIYVMEEDDKLFERIESGGYHVALEKEIRMRANIKHINTLFAKDDALDSRLTQVESSAVEIQDSFGEYHLGKFDDGSRLRSVWVEWRRYGKHGADERTLGTLYDRTARIARVLSGERPIQFRSLDCVGFFHESAKAAFGLVFEIPLPTEGDPLHIRPKSLHELISTTADKYSLWPDLDDRFLLASTLATSLLEFHTVGWFHKNLTASNVVFFQEAGVEQGQQTVREPFLVGFNHSRPDDPQTFTSGISDRTSKYYQHPRYISERRGFKPEFDYYGLGIVLLEIGFWQPLERLRKRYTGTYSDISRQLLEDRVPQLKARMGRDYCEAVRCCIASDFGGALNKEALLQFGERVVARLRENFVQ
;
A
#
# COMPACT_ATOMS: atom_id res chain seq x y z
N MET A 1 19.32 -64.89 -31.04
CA MET A 1 17.86 -65.15 -30.90
C MET A 1 17.11 -64.24 -29.93
N ASN A 2 17.49 -64.06 -28.65
CA ASN A 2 16.55 -63.52 -27.66
C ASN A 2 16.92 -62.19 -26.98
N GLU A 3 18.06 -61.55 -27.27
CA GLU A 3 18.51 -60.43 -26.42
C GLU A 3 17.66 -59.17 -26.58
N LEU A 4 17.48 -58.63 -27.79
CA LEU A 4 16.70 -57.40 -28.01
C LEU A 4 15.22 -57.60 -27.65
N ARG A 5 14.60 -58.70 -28.09
CA ARG A 5 13.22 -59.06 -27.74
C ARG A 5 13.01 -59.22 -26.23
N SER A 6 13.91 -59.91 -25.53
CA SER A 6 13.85 -60.06 -24.07
C SER A 6 14.01 -58.72 -23.36
N ARG A 7 14.91 -57.86 -23.85
CA ARG A 7 15.10 -56.50 -23.32
C ARG A 7 13.85 -55.64 -23.50
N ILE A 8 13.23 -55.64 -24.70
CA ILE A 8 11.96 -54.93 -24.94
C ILE A 8 10.86 -55.46 -24.01
N LYS A 9 10.72 -56.80 -23.86
CA LYS A 9 9.74 -57.40 -22.94
C LYS A 9 9.95 -56.95 -21.49
N LYS A 10 11.19 -56.82 -21.04
CA LYS A 10 11.56 -56.33 -19.70
C LYS A 10 11.33 -54.83 -19.51
N LEU A 11 11.32 -54.05 -20.59
CA LEU A 11 11.06 -52.59 -20.51
C LEU A 11 9.59 -52.27 -20.27
N ARG A 12 8.66 -53.17 -20.63
CA ARG A 12 7.22 -52.89 -20.56
C ARG A 12 6.80 -52.49 -19.16
N ARG A 13 5.92 -51.49 -19.09
CA ARG A 13 5.28 -51.01 -17.85
C ARG A 13 3.77 -51.11 -17.99
N VAL A 14 3.08 -51.18 -16.86
CA VAL A 14 1.60 -51.23 -16.82
C VAL A 14 1.08 -49.83 -16.54
N SER A 15 0.14 -49.37 -17.35
CA SER A 15 -0.59 -48.11 -17.15
C SER A 15 -1.70 -48.24 -16.10
N THR A 16 -2.25 -47.11 -15.65
CA THR A 16 -3.44 -47.09 -14.77
C THR A 16 -4.64 -47.81 -15.39
N SER A 17 -4.76 -47.84 -16.72
CA SER A 17 -5.79 -48.60 -17.44
C SER A 17 -5.50 -50.11 -17.54
N ARG A 18 -4.51 -50.62 -16.79
CA ARG A 18 -4.05 -52.03 -16.79
C ARG A 18 -3.58 -52.55 -18.16
N ARG A 19 -3.20 -51.66 -19.08
CA ARG A 19 -2.61 -52.01 -20.38
C ARG A 19 -1.11 -51.81 -20.35
N TRP A 20 -0.37 -52.69 -21.01
CA TRP A 20 1.08 -52.60 -21.11
C TRP A 20 1.50 -51.60 -22.18
N TYR A 21 2.57 -50.85 -21.93
CA TYR A 21 3.21 -50.01 -22.92
C TYR A 21 4.74 -50.08 -22.79
N VAL A 22 5.44 -49.66 -23.81
CA VAL A 22 6.90 -49.59 -23.87
C VAL A 22 7.35 -48.14 -23.62
N PRO A 23 8.15 -47.87 -22.57
CA PRO A 23 8.66 -46.54 -22.27
C PRO A 23 9.48 -45.92 -23.43
N GLU A 24 9.05 -44.78 -23.97
CA GLU A 24 9.59 -44.22 -25.23
C GLU A 24 11.09 -43.89 -25.16
N LEU A 25 11.54 -43.14 -24.14
CA LEU A 25 12.94 -42.72 -24.04
C LEU A 25 13.89 -43.92 -23.82
N LEU A 26 13.50 -44.88 -22.96
CA LEU A 26 14.26 -46.14 -22.79
C LEU A 26 14.24 -47.00 -24.06
N PHE A 27 13.12 -47.04 -24.78
CA PHE A 27 13.03 -47.76 -26.04
C PHE A 27 13.98 -47.17 -27.09
N ARG A 28 14.01 -45.84 -27.25
CA ARG A 28 14.97 -45.16 -28.13
C ARG A 28 16.42 -45.43 -27.72
N ALA A 29 16.72 -45.38 -26.43
CA ALA A 29 18.05 -45.69 -25.91
C ALA A 29 18.46 -47.16 -26.16
N LEU A 30 17.49 -48.08 -26.17
CA LEU A 30 17.70 -49.48 -26.50
C LEU A 30 17.93 -49.69 -28.01
N MET A 31 17.20 -48.98 -28.85
CA MET A 31 17.18 -49.13 -30.32
C MET A 31 18.38 -48.46 -31.02
N THR A 32 19.60 -48.76 -30.58
CA THR A 32 20.83 -48.29 -31.22
C THR A 32 21.04 -48.95 -32.60
N GLN A 33 21.79 -48.30 -33.50
CA GLN A 33 22.18 -48.90 -34.79
C GLN A 33 22.84 -50.27 -34.61
N SER A 34 23.69 -50.44 -33.60
CA SER A 34 24.32 -51.73 -33.29
C SER A 34 23.30 -52.80 -32.87
N ALA A 35 22.33 -52.45 -32.02
CA ALA A 35 21.28 -53.36 -31.58
C ALA A 35 20.35 -53.77 -32.74
N ILE A 36 19.99 -52.83 -33.61
CA ILE A 36 19.19 -53.09 -34.81
C ILE A 36 19.96 -53.99 -35.78
N HIS A 37 21.22 -53.67 -36.07
CA HIS A 37 22.06 -54.46 -36.97
C HIS A 37 22.26 -55.89 -36.45
N SER A 38 22.48 -56.05 -35.13
CA SER A 38 22.58 -57.37 -34.50
C SER A 38 21.26 -58.16 -34.59
N ALA A 39 20.11 -57.51 -34.39
CA ALA A 39 18.81 -58.17 -34.54
C ALA A 39 18.53 -58.61 -35.99
N LEU A 40 18.98 -57.84 -36.98
CA LEU A 40 18.92 -58.18 -38.41
C LEU A 40 19.92 -59.26 -38.82
N ALA A 41 21.04 -59.42 -38.11
CA ALA A 41 22.01 -60.47 -38.40
C ALA A 41 21.38 -61.88 -38.26
N ASP A 42 20.44 -62.01 -37.33
CA ASP A 42 19.64 -63.21 -37.07
C ASP A 42 18.37 -63.28 -37.96
N SER A 43 18.26 -62.49 -39.04
CA SER A 43 17.11 -62.47 -39.97
C SER A 43 17.47 -62.99 -41.37
N SER A 44 16.46 -63.30 -42.17
CA SER A 44 16.52 -63.69 -43.58
C SER A 44 16.98 -62.56 -44.53
N VAL A 45 17.20 -61.35 -44.02
CA VAL A 45 17.68 -60.21 -44.83
C VAL A 45 19.12 -60.46 -45.32
N PRO A 46 19.40 -60.32 -46.63
CA PRO A 46 20.74 -60.50 -47.19
C PRO A 46 21.77 -59.55 -46.58
N SER A 47 22.99 -60.05 -46.34
CA SER A 47 24.06 -59.31 -45.64
C SER A 47 24.40 -57.95 -46.26
N TYR A 48 24.31 -57.81 -47.58
CA TYR A 48 24.61 -56.58 -48.30
C TYR A 48 23.56 -55.47 -48.14
N GLN A 49 22.33 -55.80 -47.72
CA GLN A 49 21.25 -54.81 -47.49
C GLN A 49 21.15 -54.39 -46.02
N ARG A 50 21.79 -55.12 -45.10
CA ARG A 50 21.63 -54.91 -43.65
C ARG A 50 22.07 -53.53 -43.17
N ALA A 51 23.15 -52.99 -43.73
CA ALA A 51 23.68 -51.69 -43.33
C ALA A 51 22.71 -50.55 -43.69
N GLU A 52 22.25 -50.51 -44.95
CA GLU A 52 21.26 -49.54 -45.44
C GLU A 52 19.93 -49.67 -44.66
N LEU A 53 19.48 -50.92 -44.45
CA LEU A 53 18.26 -51.18 -43.70
C LEU A 53 18.35 -50.74 -42.24
N THR A 54 19.48 -51.01 -41.58
CA THR A 54 19.72 -50.56 -40.19
C THR A 54 19.58 -49.05 -40.08
N GLU A 55 20.18 -48.31 -41.02
CA GLU A 55 20.10 -46.84 -41.03
C GLU A 55 18.66 -46.37 -41.24
N LYS A 56 17.92 -46.99 -42.17
CA LYS A 56 16.52 -46.64 -42.46
C LYS A 56 15.60 -46.91 -41.26
N ILE A 57 15.75 -48.07 -40.60
CA ILE A 57 14.99 -48.39 -39.38
C ILE A 57 15.34 -47.38 -38.27
N PHE A 58 16.63 -47.12 -38.04
CA PHE A 58 17.06 -46.21 -36.98
C PHE A 58 16.52 -44.78 -37.17
N LYS A 59 16.42 -44.31 -38.42
CA LYS A 59 15.91 -42.97 -38.72
C LYS A 59 14.40 -42.86 -38.72
N HIS A 60 13.67 -43.86 -39.23
CA HIS A 60 12.25 -43.71 -39.57
C HIS A 60 11.34 -44.79 -39.02
N GLY A 61 11.83 -45.99 -38.69
CA GLY A 61 10.99 -47.18 -38.49
C GLY A 61 11.29 -47.95 -37.21
N MET A 62 11.77 -47.29 -36.17
CA MET A 62 12.18 -47.95 -34.92
C MET A 62 11.00 -48.65 -34.25
N LYS A 63 9.82 -48.02 -34.20
CA LYS A 63 8.62 -48.59 -33.58
C LYS A 63 8.05 -49.71 -34.42
N VAL A 64 7.93 -49.52 -35.73
CA VAL A 64 7.48 -50.58 -36.65
C VAL A 64 8.37 -51.82 -36.51
N PHE A 65 9.69 -51.65 -36.54
CA PHE A 65 10.63 -52.76 -36.34
C PHE A 65 10.55 -53.34 -34.92
N GLY A 66 10.36 -52.49 -33.90
CA GLY A 66 10.18 -52.90 -32.51
C GLY A 66 8.99 -53.85 -32.31
N VAL A 67 7.86 -53.57 -32.95
CA VAL A 67 6.67 -54.45 -32.94
C VAL A 67 6.99 -55.80 -33.58
N LEU A 68 7.65 -55.82 -34.73
CA LEU A 68 8.04 -57.07 -35.40
C LEU A 68 9.01 -57.89 -34.55
N VAL A 69 10.03 -57.25 -33.95
CA VAL A 69 10.97 -57.91 -33.03
C VAL A 69 10.25 -58.46 -31.79
N PHE A 70 9.24 -57.76 -31.29
CA PHE A 70 8.45 -58.20 -30.14
C PHE A 70 7.64 -59.47 -30.43
N LEU A 71 7.04 -59.52 -31.62
CA LEU A 71 6.25 -60.64 -32.11
C LEU A 71 7.08 -61.83 -32.61
N ASP A 72 8.39 -61.66 -32.77
CA ASP A 72 9.30 -62.63 -33.42
C ASP A 72 9.22 -62.68 -34.95
N GLU A 73 8.63 -61.65 -35.56
CA GLU A 73 8.29 -61.56 -36.99
C GLU A 73 9.22 -60.59 -37.75
N LYS A 74 10.47 -60.46 -37.31
CA LYS A 74 11.46 -59.49 -37.84
C LYS A 74 11.77 -59.67 -39.33
N ASP A 75 11.55 -60.87 -39.88
CA ASP A 75 11.74 -61.19 -41.30
C ASP A 75 10.75 -60.45 -42.21
N LEU A 76 9.61 -60.05 -41.66
CA LEU A 76 8.57 -59.32 -42.40
C LEU A 76 8.94 -57.86 -42.68
N ILE A 77 10.06 -57.35 -42.14
CA ILE A 77 10.51 -55.97 -42.35
C ILE A 77 10.65 -55.62 -43.83
N SER A 78 11.08 -56.59 -44.66
CA SER A 78 11.21 -56.42 -46.12
C SER A 78 9.89 -56.06 -46.79
N LYS A 79 8.77 -56.67 -46.36
CA LYS A 79 7.44 -56.37 -46.91
C LYS A 79 7.02 -54.92 -46.64
N PHE A 80 7.30 -54.41 -45.44
CA PHE A 80 7.03 -53.00 -45.10
C PHE A 80 7.88 -52.04 -45.94
N ILE A 81 9.10 -52.41 -46.32
CA ILE A 81 9.95 -51.58 -47.18
C ILE A 81 9.46 -51.59 -48.62
N GLU A 82 9.15 -52.77 -49.17
CA GLU A 82 8.70 -52.96 -50.55
C GLU A 82 7.47 -52.11 -50.86
N VAL A 83 6.54 -52.01 -49.92
CA VAL A 83 5.33 -51.20 -50.06
C VAL A 83 5.44 -49.78 -49.48
N GLY A 84 6.64 -49.38 -49.04
CA GLY A 84 6.94 -48.04 -48.53
C GLY A 84 6.26 -47.70 -47.20
N GLN A 85 5.91 -48.69 -46.37
CA GLN A 85 5.24 -48.54 -45.07
C GLN A 85 6.19 -48.55 -43.86
N LEU A 86 7.52 -48.64 -44.06
CA LEU A 86 8.49 -48.52 -42.97
C LEU A 86 8.68 -47.06 -42.54
N ASP A 87 7.72 -46.55 -41.76
CA ASP A 87 7.73 -45.21 -41.16
C ASP A 87 6.84 -45.19 -39.90
N ASP A 88 7.42 -44.84 -38.76
CA ASP A 88 6.74 -44.75 -37.46
C ASP A 88 5.61 -43.70 -37.48
N ALA A 89 5.69 -42.70 -38.35
CA ALA A 89 4.62 -41.70 -38.54
C ALA A 89 3.34 -42.29 -39.16
N LYS A 90 3.40 -43.52 -39.69
CA LYS A 90 2.24 -44.22 -40.29
C LYS A 90 1.54 -45.16 -39.33
N LEU A 91 2.06 -45.34 -38.11
CA LEU A 91 1.35 -46.04 -37.06
C LEU A 91 0.19 -45.17 -36.56
N PRO A 92 -0.97 -45.76 -36.21
CA PRO A 92 -1.28 -47.19 -36.24
C PRO A 92 -1.71 -47.70 -37.63
N PHE A 93 -1.35 -48.93 -37.96
CA PHE A 93 -1.82 -49.64 -39.16
C PHE A 93 -3.17 -50.31 -38.91
N SER A 94 -4.07 -50.24 -39.91
CA SER A 94 -5.31 -50.99 -39.93
C SER A 94 -5.09 -52.43 -40.38
N ARG A 95 -5.98 -53.34 -39.96
CA ARG A 95 -5.99 -54.74 -40.42
C ARG A 95 -5.98 -54.84 -41.94
N ASP A 96 -6.85 -54.07 -42.60
CA ASP A 96 -7.03 -54.10 -44.05
C ASP A 96 -5.75 -53.68 -44.79
N LEU A 97 -4.99 -52.72 -44.24
CA LEU A 97 -3.70 -52.32 -44.80
C LEU A 97 -2.66 -53.44 -44.64
N LEU A 98 -2.61 -54.08 -43.48
CA LEU A 98 -1.65 -55.15 -43.19
C LEU A 98 -1.91 -56.39 -44.06
N VAL A 99 -3.17 -56.82 -44.18
CA VAL A 99 -3.54 -58.00 -44.99
C VAL A 99 -3.58 -57.68 -46.48
N GLY A 100 -4.25 -56.60 -46.87
CA GLY A 100 -4.51 -56.28 -48.28
C GLY A 100 -3.33 -55.66 -49.01
N TYR A 101 -2.59 -54.76 -48.35
CA TYR A 101 -1.53 -53.98 -48.99
C TYR A 101 -0.13 -54.51 -48.67
N VAL A 102 0.19 -54.72 -47.39
CA VAL A 102 1.48 -55.29 -46.95
C VAL A 102 1.53 -56.81 -47.21
N LYS A 103 0.38 -57.46 -47.41
CA LYS A 103 0.24 -58.91 -47.69
C LYS A 103 0.79 -59.78 -46.57
N LEU A 104 0.38 -59.49 -45.33
CA LEU A 104 0.68 -60.29 -44.15
C LEU A 104 -0.36 -61.40 -43.93
N PRO A 105 0.02 -62.55 -43.32
CA PRO A 105 -0.95 -63.52 -42.82
C PRO A 105 -1.91 -62.87 -41.84
N GLU A 106 -3.18 -63.29 -41.86
CA GLU A 106 -4.23 -62.68 -41.03
C GLU A 106 -3.89 -62.70 -39.53
N GLU A 107 -3.40 -63.83 -39.01
CA GLU A 107 -3.01 -63.96 -37.59
C GLU A 107 -1.90 -62.96 -37.20
N VAL A 108 -0.88 -62.79 -38.05
CA VAL A 108 0.22 -61.86 -37.81
C VAL A 108 -0.24 -60.40 -37.92
N ALA A 109 -1.15 -60.12 -38.86
CA ALA A 109 -1.75 -58.80 -39.00
C ALA A 109 -2.56 -58.42 -37.74
N ASP A 110 -3.33 -59.37 -37.18
CA ASP A 110 -4.09 -59.19 -35.94
C ASP A 110 -3.16 -58.93 -34.75
N ASP A 111 -2.07 -59.71 -34.62
CA ASP A 111 -1.06 -59.52 -33.57
C ASP A 111 -0.35 -58.15 -33.68
N ILE A 112 0.03 -57.71 -34.88
CA ILE A 112 0.62 -56.38 -35.11
C ILE A 112 -0.39 -55.29 -34.76
N GLN A 113 -1.65 -55.47 -35.19
CA GLN A 113 -2.70 -54.49 -34.94
C GLN A 113 -2.95 -54.28 -33.44
N GLU A 114 -2.87 -55.35 -32.64
CA GLU A 114 -3.00 -55.28 -31.19
C GLU A 114 -1.74 -54.70 -30.52
N LYS A 115 -0.54 -55.19 -30.90
CA LYS A 115 0.70 -54.85 -30.19
C LYS A 115 1.30 -53.50 -30.55
N GLN A 116 0.97 -52.93 -31.69
CA GLN A 116 1.47 -51.60 -32.07
C GLN A 116 1.12 -50.52 -31.03
N TRP A 117 -0.06 -50.62 -30.38
CA TRP A 117 -0.52 -49.67 -29.37
C TRP A 117 0.42 -49.57 -28.16
N GLU A 118 1.15 -50.64 -27.86
CA GLU A 118 2.15 -50.65 -26.78
C GLU A 118 3.38 -49.79 -27.10
N PHE A 119 3.71 -49.61 -28.39
CA PHE A 119 4.89 -48.86 -28.86
C PHE A 119 4.60 -47.40 -29.24
N ILE A 120 3.33 -47.04 -29.35
CA ILE A 120 2.90 -45.69 -29.74
C ILE A 120 2.28 -44.89 -28.59
N ALA A 121 2.50 -45.29 -27.34
CA ALA A 121 2.14 -44.49 -26.18
C ALA A 121 2.73 -43.06 -26.32
N PRO A 122 1.93 -42.00 -26.10
CA PRO A 122 2.30 -40.64 -26.47
C PRO A 122 3.41 -40.07 -25.59
N ILE A 123 4.23 -39.19 -26.17
CA ILE A 123 5.08 -38.27 -25.40
C ILE A 123 4.26 -37.04 -25.04
N PHE A 124 4.25 -36.62 -23.78
CA PHE A 124 3.63 -35.38 -23.37
C PHE A 124 4.60 -34.21 -23.48
N THR A 125 4.13 -33.14 -24.12
CA THR A 125 4.81 -31.86 -24.26
C THR A 125 3.97 -30.81 -23.53
N ARG A 126 4.62 -29.84 -22.87
CA ARG A 126 3.88 -28.74 -22.25
C ARG A 126 3.40 -27.75 -23.31
N GLY A 127 2.27 -27.11 -23.04
CA GLY A 127 1.75 -26.02 -23.87
C GLY A 127 0.23 -25.98 -23.95
N THR A 128 -0.26 -25.00 -24.70
CA THR A 128 -1.70 -24.71 -24.85
C THR A 128 -2.33 -25.42 -26.06
N LEU A 129 -1.53 -26.05 -26.92
CA LEU A 129 -2.01 -26.74 -28.11
C LEU A 129 -2.77 -28.01 -27.73
N HIS A 130 -4.02 -28.11 -28.19
CA HIS A 130 -4.87 -29.26 -27.94
C HIS A 130 -4.48 -30.46 -28.80
N ARG A 131 -4.39 -31.65 -28.19
CA ARG A 131 -4.08 -32.90 -28.88
C ARG A 131 -5.27 -33.85 -28.89
N GLN A 132 -5.54 -34.50 -30.02
CA GLN A 132 -6.56 -35.54 -30.10
C GLN A 132 -5.88 -36.89 -30.23
N PHE A 133 -6.17 -37.80 -29.30
CA PHE A 133 -5.64 -39.15 -29.33
C PHE A 133 -6.67 -40.15 -29.83
N ASP A 134 -6.17 -41.22 -30.44
CA ASP A 134 -6.97 -42.39 -30.79
C ASP A 134 -7.54 -43.06 -29.52
N ASN A 135 -8.70 -43.71 -29.65
CA ASN A 135 -9.37 -44.38 -28.54
C ASN A 135 -8.53 -45.54 -27.98
N ASP A 136 -7.80 -46.25 -28.86
CA ASP A 136 -7.00 -47.41 -28.47
C ASP A 136 -5.61 -47.03 -27.93
N ILE A 137 -5.26 -45.73 -27.90
CA ILE A 137 -3.99 -45.28 -27.35
C ILE A 137 -3.87 -45.68 -25.88
N ILE A 138 -2.64 -46.01 -25.46
CA ILE A 138 -2.33 -46.31 -24.07
C ILE A 138 -1.67 -45.08 -23.47
N LEU A 139 -2.38 -44.42 -22.56
CA LEU A 139 -1.83 -43.27 -21.85
C LEU A 139 -0.79 -43.75 -20.81
N PRO A 140 0.44 -43.22 -20.82
CA PRO A 140 1.54 -43.64 -19.93
C PRO A 140 1.41 -43.06 -18.52
N PHE A 141 0.21 -43.09 -17.95
CA PHE A 141 -0.03 -42.73 -16.55
C PHE A 141 0.27 -43.95 -15.66
N VAL A 142 1.07 -43.72 -14.62
CA VAL A 142 1.55 -44.76 -13.71
C VAL A 142 0.69 -44.84 -12.45
N GLN A 143 0.19 -43.69 -11.99
CA GLN A 143 -0.68 -43.59 -10.83
C GLN A 143 -1.76 -42.55 -11.09
N GLU A 144 -2.97 -42.81 -10.60
CA GLU A 144 -4.08 -41.88 -10.66
C GLU A 144 -5.00 -42.04 -9.44
N SER A 145 -5.42 -40.93 -8.84
CA SER A 145 -6.40 -40.89 -7.75
C SER A 145 -7.31 -39.68 -7.89
N GLU A 146 -8.61 -39.86 -7.71
CA GLU A 146 -9.58 -38.75 -7.73
C GLU A 146 -9.40 -37.86 -6.49
N ILE A 147 -9.31 -36.55 -6.72
CA ILE A 147 -9.10 -35.54 -5.65
C ILE A 147 -10.26 -34.54 -5.53
N GLY A 148 -11.16 -34.49 -6.51
CA GLY A 148 -12.35 -33.67 -6.44
C GLY A 148 -13.28 -33.89 -7.64
N GLY A 149 -14.57 -33.57 -7.47
CA GLY A 149 -15.57 -33.68 -8.53
C GLY A 149 -16.57 -32.52 -8.45
N GLY A 150 -17.01 -32.03 -9.60
CA GLY A 150 -17.90 -30.87 -9.69
C GLY A 150 -18.86 -30.89 -10.88
N ALA A 151 -19.58 -29.79 -11.08
CA ALA A 151 -20.53 -29.65 -12.19
C ALA A 151 -19.87 -29.61 -13.58
N PHE A 152 -18.56 -29.32 -13.63
CA PHE A 152 -17.80 -29.12 -14.86
C PHE A 152 -16.82 -30.26 -15.17
N GLY A 153 -16.69 -31.25 -14.28
CA GLY A 153 -15.77 -32.36 -14.45
C GLY A 153 -15.23 -32.92 -13.15
N ASP A 154 -14.47 -34.00 -13.28
CA ASP A 154 -13.76 -34.69 -12.19
C ASP A 154 -12.26 -34.39 -12.29
N VAL A 155 -11.59 -34.24 -11.15
CA VAL A 155 -10.17 -33.86 -11.06
C VAL A 155 -9.40 -35.00 -10.40
N TYR A 156 -8.31 -35.39 -11.06
CA TYR A 156 -7.44 -36.49 -10.64
C TYR A 156 -6.03 -35.98 -10.36
N GLU A 157 -5.41 -36.46 -9.29
CA GLU A 157 -3.96 -36.45 -9.12
C GLU A 157 -3.37 -37.57 -9.98
N THR A 158 -2.49 -37.22 -10.92
CA THR A 158 -1.93 -38.15 -11.90
C THR A 158 -0.40 -38.07 -11.93
N THR A 159 0.24 -39.24 -12.07
CA THR A 159 1.69 -39.37 -12.29
C THR A 159 1.94 -39.87 -13.70
N LEU A 160 2.70 -39.11 -14.50
CA LEU A 160 3.15 -39.48 -15.84
C LEU A 160 4.50 -40.20 -15.77
N ASP A 161 4.67 -41.23 -16.60
CA ASP A 161 5.97 -41.88 -16.75
C ASP A 161 7.05 -40.87 -17.20
N ALA A 162 8.16 -40.79 -16.46
CA ALA A 162 9.30 -39.92 -16.77
C ALA A 162 9.89 -40.18 -18.17
N GLU A 163 9.72 -41.39 -18.69
CA GLU A 163 10.18 -41.79 -20.03
C GLU A 163 9.23 -41.36 -21.16
N HIS A 164 8.10 -40.72 -20.82
CA HIS A 164 7.07 -40.24 -21.74
C HIS A 164 6.90 -38.73 -21.75
N GLN A 165 7.99 -37.99 -21.54
CA GLN A 165 8.02 -36.53 -21.48
C GLN A 165 9.14 -35.98 -22.38
N GLU A 166 8.94 -34.78 -22.94
CA GLU A 166 9.97 -34.14 -23.76
C GLU A 166 11.19 -33.71 -22.93
N LEU A 167 12.39 -33.92 -23.49
CA LEU A 167 13.65 -33.55 -22.85
C LEU A 167 13.80 -32.02 -22.84
N GLY A 168 13.62 -31.40 -21.67
CA GLY A 168 13.86 -29.96 -21.44
C GLY A 168 12.69 -29.20 -20.80
N ASP A 169 11.45 -29.64 -21.03
CA ASP A 169 10.24 -29.05 -20.42
C ASP A 169 9.40 -30.12 -19.71
N ILE A 170 9.96 -30.63 -18.61
CA ILE A 170 9.51 -31.83 -17.91
C ILE A 170 8.27 -31.51 -17.08
N PHE A 171 7.24 -32.35 -17.11
CA PHE A 171 6.07 -32.20 -16.23
C PHE A 171 6.47 -32.36 -14.76
N PRO A 172 5.78 -31.71 -13.81
CA PRO A 172 5.98 -32.04 -12.41
C PRO A 172 5.68 -33.53 -12.18
N GLN A 173 6.34 -34.15 -11.20
CA GLN A 173 6.20 -35.58 -10.91
C GLN A 173 4.73 -36.00 -10.73
N LYS A 174 3.95 -35.12 -10.10
CA LYS A 174 2.50 -35.23 -9.96
C LYS A 174 1.84 -33.96 -10.50
N PHE A 175 0.70 -34.11 -11.18
CA PHE A 175 -0.10 -33.00 -11.70
C PHE A 175 -1.59 -33.26 -11.48
N ALA A 176 -2.38 -32.20 -11.60
CA ALA A 176 -3.83 -32.29 -11.59
C ALA A 176 -4.36 -32.45 -13.03
N ARG A 177 -5.21 -33.43 -13.26
CA ARG A 177 -5.92 -33.67 -14.52
C ARG A 177 -7.41 -33.42 -14.32
N LYS A 178 -7.96 -32.41 -14.98
CA LYS A 178 -9.41 -32.13 -15.03
C LYS A 178 -10.00 -32.84 -16.24
N GLU A 179 -10.85 -33.83 -16.01
CA GLU A 179 -11.63 -34.54 -17.03
C GLU A 179 -13.05 -33.95 -17.10
N PHE A 180 -13.49 -33.57 -18.30
CA PHE A 180 -14.84 -33.07 -18.51
C PHE A 180 -15.80 -34.25 -18.69
N THR A 181 -16.47 -34.64 -17.61
CA THR A 181 -17.35 -35.81 -17.57
C THR A 181 -18.58 -35.64 -18.47
N VAL A 182 -18.94 -36.70 -19.19
CA VAL A 182 -20.18 -36.80 -19.97
C VAL A 182 -21.10 -37.78 -19.23
N ARG A 183 -22.14 -37.28 -18.56
CA ARG A 183 -23.07 -38.12 -17.79
C ARG A 183 -24.22 -38.67 -18.64
N HIS A 184 -24.71 -37.90 -19.60
CA HIS A 184 -25.70 -38.32 -20.59
C HIS A 184 -25.24 -38.03 -22.03
N GLU A 185 -25.76 -38.75 -23.03
CA GLU A 185 -25.38 -38.53 -24.44
C GLU A 185 -25.65 -37.10 -24.93
N GLY A 186 -26.71 -36.45 -24.43
CA GLY A 186 -27.02 -35.04 -24.71
C GLY A 186 -26.00 -34.04 -24.15
N ASP A 187 -25.16 -34.44 -23.17
CA ASP A 187 -24.18 -33.57 -22.54
C ASP A 187 -22.87 -33.48 -23.33
N ARG A 188 -22.64 -34.32 -24.36
CA ARG A 188 -21.39 -34.29 -25.15
C ARG A 188 -21.14 -32.93 -25.78
N ALA A 189 -22.16 -32.33 -26.41
CA ALA A 189 -22.03 -31.02 -27.04
C ALA A 189 -21.76 -29.91 -26.01
N ARG A 190 -22.36 -30.03 -24.81
CA ARG A 190 -22.13 -29.09 -23.70
C ARG A 190 -20.73 -29.22 -23.13
N SER A 191 -20.26 -30.45 -22.89
CA SER A 191 -18.90 -30.76 -22.41
C SER A 191 -17.84 -30.22 -23.38
N ALA A 192 -17.97 -30.49 -24.68
CA ALA A 192 -17.07 -29.97 -25.71
C ALA A 192 -17.07 -28.44 -25.77
N ARG A 193 -18.23 -27.80 -25.63
CA ARG A 193 -18.33 -26.33 -25.58
C ARG A 193 -17.63 -25.77 -24.34
N ASN A 194 -17.85 -26.35 -23.16
CA ASN A 194 -17.23 -25.92 -21.91
C ASN A 194 -15.71 -26.05 -21.96
N HIS A 195 -15.20 -27.20 -22.41
CA HIS A 195 -13.77 -27.43 -22.62
C HIS A 195 -13.15 -26.40 -23.55
N ARG A 196 -13.78 -26.14 -24.71
CA ARG A 196 -13.27 -25.17 -25.69
C ARG A 196 -13.21 -23.75 -25.11
N VAL A 197 -14.23 -23.34 -24.35
CA VAL A 197 -14.26 -22.02 -23.71
C VAL A 197 -13.14 -21.91 -22.67
N GLU A 198 -13.03 -22.87 -21.76
CA GLU A 198 -12.00 -22.87 -20.71
C GLU A 198 -10.59 -22.92 -21.29
N LEU A 199 -10.33 -23.78 -22.29
CA LEU A 199 -9.05 -23.86 -22.98
C LEU A 199 -8.68 -22.53 -23.66
N THR A 200 -9.64 -21.87 -24.31
CA THR A 200 -9.41 -20.57 -24.96
C THR A 200 -9.03 -19.52 -23.93
N ASN A 201 -9.78 -19.43 -22.82
CA ASN A 201 -9.50 -18.50 -21.73
C ASN A 201 -8.13 -18.76 -21.09
N LEU A 202 -7.79 -20.02 -20.81
CA LEU A 202 -6.50 -20.39 -20.26
C LEU A 202 -5.35 -20.11 -21.23
N ALA A 203 -5.54 -20.33 -22.54
CA ALA A 203 -4.53 -20.00 -23.55
C ALA A 203 -4.25 -18.49 -23.61
N ILE A 204 -5.29 -17.65 -23.48
CA ILE A 204 -5.15 -16.20 -23.36
C ILE A 204 -4.37 -15.85 -22.08
N LEU A 205 -4.81 -16.36 -20.93
CA LEU A 205 -4.22 -16.07 -19.63
C LEU A 205 -2.79 -16.59 -19.47
N ASN A 206 -2.41 -17.65 -20.20
CA ASN A 206 -1.04 -18.17 -20.17
C ASN A 206 0.00 -17.14 -20.64
N HIS A 207 -0.42 -16.10 -21.38
CA HIS A 207 0.43 -14.98 -21.77
C HIS A 207 0.69 -13.99 -20.62
N LEU A 208 -0.22 -13.87 -19.64
CA LEU A 208 -0.06 -12.98 -18.48
C LEU A 208 1.10 -13.40 -17.57
N LYS A 209 1.43 -14.70 -17.52
CA LYS A 209 2.45 -15.29 -16.62
C LYS A 209 2.36 -14.80 -15.17
N HIS A 210 1.15 -14.62 -14.64
CA HIS A 210 0.94 -14.17 -13.27
C HIS A 210 1.09 -15.34 -12.28
N PRO A 211 1.86 -15.22 -11.18
CA PRO A 211 2.13 -16.33 -10.25
C PRO A 211 0.90 -16.87 -9.52
N ASN A 212 -0.14 -16.05 -9.35
CA ASN A 212 -1.39 -16.41 -8.66
C ASN A 212 -2.56 -16.70 -9.61
N ILE A 213 -2.30 -17.02 -10.88
CA ILE A 213 -3.29 -17.54 -11.84
C ILE A 213 -2.82 -18.93 -12.25
N VAL A 214 -3.71 -19.93 -12.24
CA VAL A 214 -3.35 -21.29 -12.64
C VAL A 214 -2.84 -21.33 -14.08
N GLY A 215 -1.65 -21.88 -14.26
CA GLY A 215 -1.05 -22.12 -15.58
C GLY A 215 -1.47 -23.48 -16.12
N ILE A 216 -1.87 -23.54 -17.40
CA ILE A 216 -2.17 -24.81 -18.08
C ILE A 216 -0.87 -25.47 -18.54
N LEU A 217 -0.70 -26.76 -18.22
CA LEU A 217 0.43 -27.56 -18.70
C LEU A 217 0.12 -28.28 -20.01
N GLY A 218 -1.13 -28.65 -20.27
CA GLY A 218 -1.51 -29.37 -21.49
C GLY A 218 -3.01 -29.56 -21.65
N SER A 219 -3.44 -29.88 -22.87
CA SER A 219 -4.81 -30.30 -23.16
C SER A 219 -4.84 -31.45 -24.16
N TYR A 220 -5.73 -32.42 -23.92
CA TYR A 220 -5.97 -33.50 -24.87
C TYR A 220 -7.40 -34.04 -24.83
N THR A 221 -7.78 -34.77 -25.87
CA THR A 221 -9.03 -35.56 -25.92
C THR A 221 -8.67 -37.02 -26.11
N TRP A 222 -9.26 -37.90 -25.30
CA TRP A 222 -9.10 -39.35 -25.39
C TRP A 222 -10.43 -40.04 -25.07
N ASN A 223 -10.82 -41.06 -25.84
CA ASN A 223 -12.10 -41.77 -25.68
C ASN A 223 -13.32 -40.84 -25.64
N GLY A 224 -13.31 -39.77 -26.46
CA GLY A 224 -14.36 -38.75 -26.49
C GLY A 224 -14.48 -37.89 -25.23
N ARG A 225 -13.51 -37.98 -24.31
CA ARG A 225 -13.45 -37.17 -23.08
C ARG A 225 -12.36 -36.11 -23.19
N HIS A 226 -12.72 -34.88 -22.86
CA HIS A 226 -11.79 -33.75 -22.90
C HIS A 226 -11.05 -33.61 -21.58
N ASN A 227 -9.77 -33.25 -21.65
CA ASN A 227 -8.87 -33.18 -20.51
C ASN A 227 -8.02 -31.90 -20.53
N LEU A 228 -7.79 -31.35 -19.33
CA LEU A 228 -6.85 -30.27 -19.06
C LEU A 228 -5.88 -30.71 -17.96
N ILE A 229 -4.61 -30.34 -18.10
CA ILE A 229 -3.54 -30.69 -17.15
C ILE A 229 -3.02 -29.40 -16.50
N PHE A 230 -2.87 -29.40 -15.18
CA PHE A 230 -2.44 -28.27 -14.36
C PHE A 230 -1.39 -28.70 -13.33
N PRO A 231 -0.57 -27.77 -12.80
CA PRO A 231 0.22 -28.03 -11.60
C PRO A 231 -0.70 -28.49 -10.45
N LEU A 232 -0.24 -29.45 -9.65
CA LEU A 232 -0.97 -29.91 -8.48
C LEU A 232 -0.83 -28.91 -7.34
N ALA A 233 -1.95 -28.53 -6.72
CA ALA A 233 -1.96 -27.77 -5.47
C ALA A 233 -1.83 -28.73 -4.28
N ASP A 234 -0.80 -28.56 -3.45
CA ASP A 234 -0.43 -29.47 -2.37
C ASP A 234 -1.32 -29.38 -1.13
N THR A 235 -2.07 -28.28 -0.97
CA THR A 235 -2.89 -28.02 0.24
C THR A 235 -4.39 -27.91 -0.07
N GLY A 236 -4.83 -28.29 -1.27
CA GLY A 236 -6.25 -28.26 -1.65
C GLY A 236 -6.75 -26.87 -2.04
N ASP A 237 -7.99 -26.53 -1.67
CA ASP A 237 -8.64 -25.25 -1.98
C ASP A 237 -8.97 -24.41 -0.73
N LEU A 238 -9.32 -23.13 -0.93
CA LEU A 238 -9.60 -22.22 0.17
C LEU A 238 -10.87 -22.60 0.95
N ALA A 239 -11.82 -23.33 0.36
CA ALA A 239 -12.97 -23.82 1.12
C ALA A 239 -12.52 -24.86 2.15
N GLN A 240 -11.69 -25.82 1.73
CA GLN A 240 -11.08 -26.80 2.64
C GLN A 240 -10.21 -26.14 3.70
N PHE A 241 -9.48 -25.07 3.35
CA PHE A 241 -8.71 -24.28 4.31
C PHE A 241 -9.60 -23.64 5.40
N LEU A 242 -10.77 -23.11 5.04
CA LEU A 242 -11.72 -22.48 5.97
C LEU A 242 -12.51 -23.51 6.80
N GLU A 243 -12.65 -24.74 6.32
CA GLU A 243 -13.28 -25.86 7.03
C GLU A 243 -12.32 -26.56 8.02
N ALA A 244 -11.02 -26.31 7.94
CA ALA A 244 -10.03 -26.93 8.81
C ALA A 244 -10.11 -26.42 10.26
N ASP A 245 -10.06 -27.35 11.23
CA ASP A 245 -10.12 -27.03 12.66
C ASP A 245 -8.93 -26.17 13.12
N CYS A 246 -7.76 -26.39 12.52
CA CYS A 246 -6.54 -25.64 12.76
C CYS A 246 -5.97 -25.12 11.44
N ARG A 247 -5.38 -23.93 11.48
CA ARG A 247 -4.65 -23.38 10.33
C ARG A 247 -3.44 -24.25 10.00
N PRO A 248 -3.10 -24.43 8.72
CA PRO A 248 -1.82 -25.01 8.33
C PRO A 248 -0.66 -24.21 8.93
N THR A 249 0.44 -24.87 9.32
CA THR A 249 1.61 -24.23 9.94
C THR A 249 2.18 -23.09 9.09
N LEU A 250 2.14 -23.23 7.77
CA LEU A 250 2.58 -22.18 6.84
C LEU A 250 1.75 -20.89 6.92
N PHE A 251 0.52 -20.95 7.45
CA PHE A 251 -0.42 -19.85 7.65
C PHE A 251 -0.69 -19.56 9.13
N GLU A 252 0.25 -19.92 10.02
CA GLU A 252 0.16 -19.63 11.46
C GLU A 252 0.02 -18.12 11.71
N LEU A 253 0.75 -17.32 10.94
CA LEU A 253 0.75 -15.86 11.03
C LEU A 253 -0.35 -15.25 10.13
N ASP A 254 -1.15 -14.35 10.71
CA ASP A 254 -2.26 -13.68 10.02
C ASP A 254 -1.80 -12.96 8.74
N GLU A 255 -0.64 -12.30 8.76
CA GLU A 255 -0.14 -11.58 7.59
C GLU A 255 0.12 -12.50 6.39
N THR A 256 0.45 -13.77 6.60
CA THR A 256 0.69 -14.71 5.50
C THR A 256 -0.59 -14.97 4.72
N VAL A 257 -1.73 -15.08 5.42
CA VAL A 257 -3.06 -15.21 4.80
C VAL A 257 -3.41 -13.93 4.04
N VAL A 258 -3.15 -12.76 4.64
CA VAL A 258 -3.45 -11.46 4.01
C VAL A 258 -2.59 -11.23 2.76
N ILE A 259 -1.32 -11.62 2.78
CA ILE A 259 -0.43 -11.54 1.62
C ILE A 259 -0.96 -12.43 0.49
N ALA A 260 -1.39 -13.66 0.81
CA ALA A 260 -1.97 -14.56 -0.18
C ALA A 260 -3.27 -13.99 -0.78
N LEU A 261 -4.14 -13.38 0.05
CA LEU A 261 -5.32 -12.64 -0.44
C LEU A 261 -4.95 -11.46 -1.33
N ALA A 262 -3.94 -10.65 -0.95
CA ALA A 262 -3.47 -9.54 -1.77
C ALA A 262 -3.00 -10.02 -3.16
N ALA A 263 -2.34 -11.18 -3.19
CA ALA A 263 -1.86 -11.80 -4.43
C ALA A 263 -3.02 -12.29 -5.32
N VAL A 264 -4.10 -12.83 -4.74
CA VAL A 264 -5.34 -13.16 -5.48
C VAL A 264 -6.01 -11.89 -6.01
N SER A 265 -6.12 -10.84 -5.20
CA SER A 265 -6.66 -9.55 -5.66
C SER A 265 -5.84 -8.97 -6.82
N SER A 266 -4.51 -9.13 -6.78
CA SER A 266 -3.62 -8.79 -7.90
C SER A 266 -3.94 -9.62 -9.15
N ALA A 267 -4.15 -10.93 -9.00
CA ALA A 267 -4.56 -11.79 -10.11
C ALA A 267 -5.88 -11.34 -10.73
N VAL A 268 -6.89 -11.03 -9.91
CA VAL A 268 -8.19 -10.51 -10.36
C VAL A 268 -8.01 -9.19 -11.12
N TYR A 269 -7.16 -8.29 -10.64
CA TYR A 269 -6.85 -7.04 -11.35
C TYR A 269 -6.23 -7.27 -12.73
N HIS A 270 -5.31 -8.24 -12.87
CA HIS A 270 -4.71 -8.59 -14.15
C HIS A 270 -5.69 -9.28 -15.10
N VAL A 271 -6.61 -10.09 -14.58
CA VAL A 271 -7.74 -10.63 -15.36
C VAL A 271 -8.64 -9.49 -15.87
N HIS A 272 -8.88 -8.48 -15.04
CA HIS A 272 -9.70 -7.30 -15.36
C HIS A 272 -9.09 -6.36 -16.39
N ASN A 273 -7.77 -6.35 -16.52
CA ASN A 273 -6.98 -5.45 -17.37
C ASN A 273 -5.82 -6.23 -17.99
N LEU A 274 -6.14 -7.06 -18.98
CA LEU A 274 -5.18 -7.95 -19.62
C LEU A 274 -4.53 -7.22 -20.79
N SER A 275 -3.27 -6.83 -20.63
CA SER A 275 -2.48 -6.15 -21.67
C SER A 275 -1.15 -6.87 -21.87
N GLU A 276 -0.85 -7.32 -23.09
CA GLU A 276 0.42 -7.91 -23.48
C GLU A 276 0.90 -7.30 -24.81
N ASN A 277 1.98 -6.51 -24.71
CA ASN A 277 2.52 -5.74 -25.83
C ASN A 277 3.13 -6.63 -26.93
N LYS A 278 3.65 -7.82 -26.59
CA LYS A 278 4.33 -8.69 -27.55
C LYS A 278 3.41 -9.27 -28.62
N ILE A 279 2.13 -9.40 -28.30
CA ILE A 279 1.11 -9.99 -29.19
C ILE A 279 -0.04 -9.02 -29.50
N ASP A 280 0.16 -7.73 -29.21
CA ASP A 280 -0.84 -6.66 -29.41
C ASP A 280 -2.21 -7.03 -28.84
N LEU A 281 -2.19 -7.55 -27.60
CA LEU A 281 -3.38 -8.06 -26.93
C LEU A 281 -3.76 -7.10 -25.81
N ASP A 282 -4.88 -6.40 -25.99
CA ASP A 282 -5.51 -5.60 -24.94
C ASP A 282 -6.96 -6.07 -24.77
N LEU A 283 -7.29 -6.59 -23.60
CA LEU A 283 -8.57 -7.22 -23.28
C LEU A 283 -9.02 -6.83 -21.87
N MET A 284 -10.33 -6.61 -21.73
CA MET A 284 -11.00 -6.51 -20.44
C MET A 284 -11.66 -7.85 -20.12
N GLY A 285 -11.29 -8.43 -18.98
CA GLY A 285 -11.82 -9.70 -18.51
C GLY A 285 -12.71 -9.59 -17.27
N CYS A 286 -13.50 -10.64 -17.05
CA CYS A 286 -14.22 -10.91 -15.80
C CYS A 286 -14.17 -12.43 -15.53
N HIS A 287 -14.00 -12.81 -14.27
CA HIS A 287 -13.93 -14.22 -13.85
C HIS A 287 -15.32 -14.85 -13.73
N HIS A 288 -16.28 -14.12 -13.17
CA HIS A 288 -17.68 -14.51 -12.94
C HIS A 288 -17.93 -15.62 -11.91
N ASP A 289 -16.93 -16.44 -11.56
CA ASP A 289 -17.08 -17.54 -10.60
C ASP A 289 -16.08 -17.47 -9.45
N LEU A 290 -15.91 -16.29 -8.84
CA LEU A 290 -15.01 -16.16 -7.67
C LEU A 290 -15.68 -16.71 -6.42
N ARG A 291 -15.06 -17.75 -5.84
CA ARG A 291 -15.48 -18.42 -4.62
C ARG A 291 -14.32 -19.21 -4.00
N PRO A 292 -14.37 -19.60 -2.72
CA PRO A 292 -13.25 -20.29 -2.07
C PRO A 292 -12.79 -21.58 -2.77
N ARG A 293 -13.72 -22.37 -3.35
CA ARG A 293 -13.37 -23.61 -4.09
C ARG A 293 -12.53 -23.37 -5.35
N ASN A 294 -12.56 -22.15 -5.90
CA ASN A 294 -11.82 -21.78 -7.11
C ASN A 294 -10.51 -21.05 -6.78
N ILE A 295 -10.11 -21.02 -5.50
CA ILE A 295 -8.82 -20.51 -5.05
C ILE A 295 -8.04 -21.69 -4.48
N LEU A 296 -7.03 -22.15 -5.20
CA LEU A 296 -6.16 -23.25 -4.79
C LEU A 296 -5.13 -22.76 -3.79
N VAL A 297 -4.77 -23.60 -2.82
CA VAL A 297 -3.75 -23.33 -1.82
C VAL A 297 -2.51 -24.16 -2.13
N SER A 298 -1.39 -23.49 -2.38
CA SER A 298 -0.11 -24.16 -2.58
C SER A 298 1.05 -23.46 -1.87
N GLY A 299 1.73 -24.18 -0.98
CA GLY A 299 2.69 -23.59 -0.05
C GLY A 299 2.08 -22.43 0.75
N THR A 300 2.64 -21.23 0.60
CA THR A 300 2.12 -19.98 1.20
C THR A 300 1.33 -19.11 0.22
N SER A 301 0.97 -19.66 -0.94
CA SER A 301 0.33 -18.93 -2.04
C SER A 301 -1.10 -19.39 -2.26
N PHE A 302 -1.96 -18.43 -2.59
CA PHE A 302 -3.29 -18.67 -3.13
C PHE A 302 -3.27 -18.46 -4.64
N ILE A 303 -3.84 -19.39 -5.40
CA ILE A 303 -3.80 -19.42 -6.86
C ILE A 303 -5.24 -19.44 -7.38
N LEU A 304 -5.59 -18.44 -8.18
CA LEU A 304 -6.89 -18.34 -8.82
C LEU A 304 -7.02 -19.40 -9.93
N ALA A 305 -8.09 -20.18 -9.90
CA ALA A 305 -8.38 -21.26 -10.82
C ALA A 305 -9.83 -21.21 -11.34
N ASP A 306 -10.14 -22.10 -12.29
CA ASP A 306 -11.44 -22.28 -12.95
C ASP A 306 -11.94 -21.08 -13.78
N PHE A 307 -11.36 -20.94 -14.97
CA PHE A 307 -11.72 -19.89 -15.93
C PHE A 307 -12.80 -20.33 -16.94
N GLY A 308 -13.60 -21.34 -16.61
CA GLY A 308 -14.63 -21.89 -17.52
C GLY A 308 -15.80 -20.93 -17.81
N LEU A 309 -16.09 -20.01 -16.89
CA LEU A 309 -17.15 -18.99 -17.03
C LEU A 309 -16.62 -17.59 -17.37
N SER A 310 -15.29 -17.44 -17.42
CA SER A 310 -14.63 -16.17 -17.67
C SER A 310 -14.93 -15.64 -19.07
N THR A 311 -14.95 -14.32 -19.19
CA THR A 311 -15.13 -13.64 -20.48
C THR A 311 -14.03 -12.63 -20.68
N PHE A 312 -13.49 -12.56 -21.90
CA PHE A 312 -12.53 -11.54 -22.32
C PHE A 312 -13.07 -10.81 -23.55
N LYS A 313 -13.04 -9.48 -23.53
CA LYS A 313 -13.55 -8.61 -24.59
C LYS A 313 -12.57 -7.49 -24.91
N PRO A 314 -12.57 -6.94 -26.13
CA PRO A 314 -11.81 -5.75 -26.46
C PRO A 314 -12.21 -4.54 -25.60
N PRO A 315 -11.29 -3.59 -25.31
CA PRO A 315 -11.56 -2.36 -24.57
C PRO A 315 -12.66 -1.48 -25.17
N SER A 316 -12.89 -1.59 -26.48
CA SER A 316 -13.94 -0.86 -27.21
C SER A 316 -15.36 -1.30 -26.85
N GLU A 317 -15.51 -2.48 -26.25
CA GLU A 317 -16.81 -3.02 -25.82
C GLU A 317 -17.08 -2.71 -24.34
N SER A 318 -18.36 -2.58 -23.98
CA SER A 318 -18.76 -2.52 -22.57
C SER A 318 -18.35 -3.80 -21.83
N SER A 319 -17.79 -3.65 -20.63
CA SER A 319 -17.48 -4.77 -19.71
C SER A 319 -18.71 -5.56 -19.29
N GLY A 320 -19.91 -5.02 -19.54
CA GLY A 320 -21.18 -5.66 -19.29
C GLY A 320 -21.35 -6.98 -20.04
N THR A 321 -21.67 -8.04 -19.31
CA THR A 321 -22.07 -9.34 -19.87
C THR A 321 -23.45 -9.75 -19.34
N PRO A 322 -24.31 -10.37 -20.17
CA PRO A 322 -25.55 -10.95 -19.69
C PRO A 322 -25.24 -12.13 -18.76
N PHE A 323 -25.88 -12.14 -17.59
CA PHE A 323 -25.71 -13.19 -16.59
C PHE A 323 -26.07 -14.57 -17.15
N ARG A 324 -25.19 -15.57 -16.93
CA ARG A 324 -25.48 -16.99 -17.22
C ARG A 324 -25.79 -17.69 -15.91
N ASN A 325 -27.01 -18.23 -15.79
CA ASN A 325 -27.53 -18.98 -14.65
C ASN A 325 -26.47 -19.62 -13.73
N GLY A 326 -26.41 -19.14 -12.49
CA GLY A 326 -25.66 -19.71 -11.38
C GLY A 326 -26.43 -19.54 -10.07
N ALA A 327 -26.31 -20.50 -9.16
CA ALA A 327 -26.87 -20.46 -7.81
C ALA A 327 -25.72 -20.67 -6.82
N ASP A 328 -24.99 -19.60 -6.54
CA ASP A 328 -23.85 -19.61 -5.60
C ASP A 328 -23.94 -18.41 -4.66
N ASP A 329 -23.51 -18.59 -3.41
CA ASP A 329 -23.72 -17.64 -2.32
C ASP A 329 -22.90 -16.35 -2.46
N TYR A 330 -21.84 -16.40 -3.28
CA TYR A 330 -20.89 -15.31 -3.55
C TYR A 330 -21.33 -14.39 -4.69
N LEU A 331 -22.49 -14.63 -5.30
CA LEU A 331 -23.01 -13.78 -6.37
C LEU A 331 -23.29 -12.36 -5.87
N ALA A 332 -23.06 -11.38 -6.74
CA ALA A 332 -23.36 -9.99 -6.46
C ALA A 332 -24.88 -9.71 -6.54
N PRO A 333 -25.39 -8.68 -5.86
CA PRO A 333 -26.81 -8.35 -5.85
C PRO A 333 -27.42 -8.20 -7.25
N GLU A 334 -26.67 -7.60 -8.18
CA GLU A 334 -27.08 -7.43 -9.58
C GLU A 334 -27.10 -8.72 -10.41
N CYS A 335 -26.50 -9.80 -9.90
CA CYS A 335 -26.47 -11.11 -10.54
C CYS A 335 -27.66 -11.98 -10.12
N VAL A 336 -28.49 -11.54 -9.17
CA VAL A 336 -29.61 -12.31 -8.63
C VAL A 336 -30.91 -11.52 -8.78
N ASP A 337 -31.85 -12.05 -9.57
CA ASP A 337 -33.20 -11.48 -9.71
C ASP A 337 -34.24 -12.38 -9.03
N LEU A 338 -34.37 -12.21 -7.70
CA LEU A 338 -35.32 -12.98 -6.87
C LEU A 338 -36.79 -12.64 -7.14
N ASN A 339 -37.09 -11.49 -7.78
CA ASN A 339 -38.43 -10.90 -7.81
C ASN A 339 -39.03 -10.67 -9.22
N ASN A 340 -38.24 -10.65 -10.30
CA ASN A 340 -38.71 -10.29 -11.65
C ASN A 340 -38.43 -11.32 -12.76
N GLY A 341 -38.34 -12.62 -12.41
CA GLY A 341 -38.32 -13.69 -13.41
C GLY A 341 -37.03 -13.76 -14.25
N PHE A 342 -35.88 -13.41 -13.65
CA PHE A 342 -34.55 -13.50 -14.25
C PHE A 342 -34.36 -12.58 -15.47
N LYS A 343 -34.76 -11.31 -15.39
CA LYS A 343 -34.30 -10.33 -16.39
C LYS A 343 -32.78 -10.17 -16.25
N GLU A 344 -32.04 -10.49 -17.32
CA GLU A 344 -30.57 -10.49 -17.37
C GLU A 344 -29.99 -9.17 -16.82
N GLY A 345 -29.43 -9.23 -15.60
CA GLY A 345 -28.58 -8.17 -15.07
C GLY A 345 -27.26 -8.11 -15.85
N THR A 346 -26.75 -6.91 -16.08
CA THR A 346 -25.44 -6.70 -16.70
C THR A 346 -24.35 -6.91 -15.64
N VAL A 347 -23.64 -8.04 -15.71
CA VAL A 347 -22.49 -8.36 -14.83
C VAL A 347 -21.28 -7.55 -15.29
N ARG A 348 -20.50 -7.03 -14.33
CA ARG A 348 -19.31 -6.20 -14.59
C ARG A 348 -18.14 -6.68 -13.71
N ARG A 349 -16.96 -6.09 -13.92
CA ARG A 349 -15.77 -6.28 -13.07
C ARG A 349 -16.04 -6.07 -11.57
N SER A 350 -16.97 -5.19 -11.23
CA SER A 350 -17.40 -4.92 -9.85
C SER A 350 -18.12 -6.10 -9.18
N SER A 351 -18.64 -7.04 -9.96
CA SER A 351 -19.28 -8.27 -9.46
C SER A 351 -18.22 -9.26 -8.98
N ASP A 352 -17.09 -9.40 -9.69
CA ASP A 352 -15.93 -10.17 -9.19
C ASP A 352 -15.40 -9.57 -7.88
N VAL A 353 -15.31 -8.25 -7.80
CA VAL A 353 -14.86 -7.57 -6.57
C VAL A 353 -15.81 -7.84 -5.41
N TRP A 354 -17.13 -7.85 -5.65
CA TRP A 354 -18.12 -8.25 -4.64
C TRP A 354 -17.87 -9.68 -4.14
N SER A 355 -17.75 -10.64 -5.05
CA SER A 355 -17.50 -12.05 -4.70
C SER A 355 -16.21 -12.20 -3.90
N PHE A 356 -15.16 -11.43 -4.24
CA PHE A 356 -13.93 -11.39 -3.46
C PHE A 356 -14.13 -10.75 -2.07
N GLY A 357 -15.01 -9.74 -1.92
CA GLY A 357 -15.41 -9.18 -0.63
C GLY A 357 -16.10 -10.19 0.28
N CYS A 358 -16.93 -11.08 -0.27
CA CYS A 358 -17.50 -12.21 0.45
C CYS A 358 -16.41 -13.16 0.99
N ILE A 359 -15.40 -13.47 0.17
CA ILE A 359 -14.26 -14.30 0.56
C ILE A 359 -13.44 -13.61 1.67
N ILE A 360 -13.17 -12.31 1.55
CA ILE A 360 -12.47 -11.54 2.60
C ILE A 360 -13.25 -11.60 3.93
N ALA A 361 -14.58 -11.48 3.91
CA ALA A 361 -15.40 -11.56 5.12
C ALA A 361 -15.32 -12.93 5.80
N GLU A 362 -15.31 -14.01 5.01
CA GLU A 362 -15.11 -15.37 5.54
C GLU A 362 -13.71 -15.55 6.10
N VAL A 363 -12.66 -15.13 5.38
CA VAL A 363 -11.29 -15.23 5.89
C VAL A 363 -11.11 -14.39 7.17
N ALA A 364 -11.69 -13.19 7.25
CA ALA A 364 -11.68 -12.38 8.46
C ALA A 364 -12.35 -13.12 9.65
N THR A 365 -13.47 -13.79 9.38
CA THR A 365 -14.17 -14.62 10.37
C THR A 365 -13.30 -15.78 10.83
N TYR A 366 -12.66 -16.49 9.90
CA TYR A 366 -11.79 -17.62 10.22
C TYR A 366 -10.55 -17.22 11.02
N ILE A 367 -9.93 -16.08 10.68
CA ILE A 367 -8.79 -15.55 11.43
C ILE A 367 -9.20 -15.23 12.87
N ALA A 368 -10.37 -14.61 13.08
CA ALA A 368 -10.83 -14.19 14.40
C ALA A 368 -11.40 -15.33 15.26
N LEU A 369 -12.15 -16.25 14.67
CA LEU A 369 -13.04 -17.19 15.37
C LEU A 369 -12.88 -18.66 14.91
N GLY A 370 -11.99 -18.94 13.96
CA GLY A 370 -11.78 -20.27 13.39
C GLY A 370 -13.01 -20.83 12.67
N ARG A 371 -13.02 -22.15 12.49
CA ARG A 371 -14.11 -22.89 11.83
C ARG A 371 -15.50 -22.62 12.43
N GLN A 372 -15.60 -22.58 13.76
CA GLN A 372 -16.87 -22.34 14.44
C GLN A 372 -17.46 -20.97 14.10
N GLY A 373 -16.61 -19.96 13.92
CA GLY A 373 -17.02 -18.65 13.45
C GLY A 373 -17.64 -18.69 12.05
N ILE A 374 -17.06 -19.48 11.13
CA ILE A 374 -17.60 -19.67 9.78
C ILE A 374 -18.99 -20.29 9.82
N GLU A 375 -19.17 -21.35 10.61
CA GLU A 375 -20.47 -22.01 10.77
C GLU A 375 -21.53 -21.04 11.32
N GLN A 376 -21.18 -20.23 12.33
CA GLN A 376 -22.06 -19.20 12.87
C GLN A 376 -22.38 -18.11 11.83
N PHE A 377 -21.38 -17.69 11.05
CA PHE A 377 -21.60 -16.68 10.01
C PHE A 377 -22.53 -17.19 8.92
N ILE A 378 -22.39 -18.44 8.50
CA ILE A 378 -23.31 -19.10 7.57
C ILE A 378 -24.74 -19.08 8.13
N GLN A 379 -24.93 -19.46 9.41
CA GLN A 379 -26.26 -19.42 10.03
C GLN A 379 -26.83 -17.99 10.10
N LYS A 380 -26.01 -16.99 10.39
CA LYS A 380 -26.42 -15.58 10.43
C LYS A 380 -26.84 -15.03 9.08
N ARG A 381 -26.27 -15.54 7.98
CA ARG A 381 -26.63 -15.16 6.62
C ARG A 381 -27.89 -15.85 6.11
N LYS A 382 -28.34 -16.92 6.76
CA LYS A 382 -29.43 -17.76 6.29
C LYS A 382 -30.79 -17.04 6.35
N TYR A 383 -31.54 -17.03 5.25
CA TYR A 383 -32.92 -16.51 5.20
C TYR A 383 -33.78 -17.29 4.19
N LYS A 384 -35.10 -17.09 4.23
CA LYS A 384 -36.06 -17.79 3.37
C LYS A 384 -36.42 -17.00 2.13
N VAL A 385 -36.41 -17.65 0.97
CA VAL A 385 -36.96 -17.18 -0.29
C VAL A 385 -38.00 -18.20 -0.77
N GLY A 386 -39.28 -17.88 -0.61
CA GLY A 386 -40.36 -18.84 -0.84
C GLY A 386 -40.24 -20.05 0.09
N ALA A 387 -40.10 -21.24 -0.48
CA ALA A 387 -39.91 -22.49 0.27
C ALA A 387 -38.44 -22.88 0.49
N TRP A 388 -37.49 -22.09 -0.02
CA TRP A 388 -36.06 -22.42 -0.01
C TRP A 388 -35.31 -21.60 1.04
N ASP A 389 -34.42 -22.26 1.76
CA ASP A 389 -33.44 -21.59 2.59
C ASP A 389 -32.22 -21.22 1.72
N VAL A 390 -31.83 -19.94 1.74
CA VAL A 390 -30.64 -19.42 1.03
C VAL A 390 -29.69 -18.75 2.01
N GLN A 391 -28.41 -18.63 1.66
CA GLN A 391 -27.36 -18.07 2.54
C GLN A 391 -26.53 -16.95 1.87
N TYR A 392 -27.16 -16.24 0.93
CA TYR A 392 -26.57 -15.10 0.22
C TYR A 392 -26.12 -13.97 1.16
N PHE A 393 -25.07 -13.26 0.75
CA PHE A 393 -24.60 -12.06 1.46
C PHE A 393 -25.53 -10.84 1.30
N HIS A 394 -26.58 -10.95 0.50
CA HIS A 394 -27.60 -9.93 0.28
C HIS A 394 -28.98 -10.56 0.12
N LYS A 395 -30.04 -9.73 0.13
CA LYS A 395 -31.44 -10.11 -0.13
C LYS A 395 -31.94 -9.71 -1.52
N GLY A 396 -31.07 -9.14 -2.34
CA GLY A 396 -31.32 -8.77 -3.74
C GLY A 396 -30.77 -7.38 -4.07
N PRO A 397 -30.97 -6.86 -5.28
CA PRO A 397 -30.56 -5.51 -5.67
C PRO A 397 -31.09 -4.46 -4.67
N GLY A 398 -30.17 -3.67 -4.09
CA GLY A 398 -30.51 -2.63 -3.12
C GLY A 398 -30.96 -3.13 -1.74
N SER A 399 -30.96 -4.45 -1.50
CA SER A 399 -31.43 -5.07 -0.25
C SER A 399 -30.28 -5.79 0.46
N PRO A 400 -29.60 -5.16 1.45
CA PRO A 400 -28.56 -5.81 2.23
C PRO A 400 -29.10 -6.95 3.09
N ASN A 401 -28.23 -7.89 3.46
CA ASN A 401 -28.52 -8.88 4.50
C ASN A 401 -28.07 -8.30 5.86
N GLU A 402 -29.01 -8.03 6.77
CA GLU A 402 -28.67 -7.41 8.07
C GLU A 402 -27.73 -8.30 8.89
N GLY A 403 -27.87 -9.62 8.78
CA GLY A 403 -26.99 -10.59 9.46
C GLY A 403 -25.53 -10.48 9.02
N VAL A 404 -25.27 -10.09 7.76
CA VAL A 404 -23.91 -9.78 7.28
C VAL A 404 -23.39 -8.50 7.92
N GLY A 405 -24.20 -7.44 7.90
CA GLY A 405 -23.81 -6.14 8.46
C GLY A 405 -23.50 -6.22 9.96
N GLU A 406 -24.36 -6.91 10.72
CA GLU A 406 -24.19 -7.18 12.15
C GLU A 406 -22.94 -8.03 12.42
N TRP A 407 -22.69 -9.07 11.62
CA TRP A 407 -21.52 -9.94 11.80
C TRP A 407 -20.22 -9.19 11.54
N ILE A 408 -20.15 -8.40 10.48
CA ILE A 408 -18.98 -7.56 10.21
C ILE A 408 -18.76 -6.54 11.34
N SER A 409 -19.83 -5.92 11.86
CA SER A 409 -19.73 -5.03 13.03
C SER A 409 -19.24 -5.75 14.27
N HIS A 410 -19.67 -7.00 14.47
CA HIS A 410 -19.17 -7.84 15.55
C HIS A 410 -17.66 -8.09 15.40
N LEU A 411 -17.19 -8.53 14.23
CA LEU A 411 -15.75 -8.75 13.97
C LEU A 411 -14.91 -7.49 14.20
N GLU A 412 -15.40 -6.32 13.76
CA GLU A 412 -14.76 -5.03 13.99
C GLU A 412 -14.61 -4.68 15.47
N SER A 413 -15.51 -5.18 16.31
CA SER A 413 -15.54 -4.91 17.76
C SER A 413 -14.71 -5.87 18.62
N ILE A 414 -14.37 -7.09 18.12
CA ILE A 414 -13.66 -8.11 18.91
C ILE A 414 -12.30 -7.59 19.39
N CYS A 415 -11.51 -7.07 18.46
CA CYS A 415 -10.20 -6.47 18.74
C CYS A 415 -9.98 -5.35 17.71
N PRO A 416 -10.36 -4.10 18.03
CA PRO A 416 -10.18 -2.97 17.13
C PRO A 416 -8.72 -2.84 16.68
N GLY A 417 -8.50 -2.73 15.38
CA GLY A 417 -7.15 -2.65 14.79
C GLY A 417 -6.45 -3.99 14.54
N SER A 418 -7.03 -5.13 14.94
CA SER A 418 -6.49 -6.43 14.56
C SER A 418 -6.58 -6.67 13.04
N THR A 419 -5.76 -7.59 12.53
CA THR A 419 -5.81 -8.00 11.12
C THR A 419 -7.23 -8.42 10.70
N SER A 420 -7.94 -9.19 11.52
CA SER A 420 -9.31 -9.62 11.23
C SER A 420 -10.31 -8.46 11.22
N ALA A 421 -10.21 -7.51 12.16
CA ALA A 421 -11.07 -6.33 12.18
C ALA A 421 -10.85 -5.45 10.93
N LEU A 422 -9.59 -5.30 10.49
CA LEU A 422 -9.26 -4.52 9.30
C LEU A 422 -9.74 -5.19 8.00
N LEU A 423 -9.64 -6.52 7.90
CA LEU A 423 -10.23 -7.28 6.80
C LEU A 423 -11.76 -7.16 6.79
N ALA A 424 -12.40 -7.20 7.96
CA ALA A 424 -13.85 -7.02 8.08
C ALA A 424 -14.29 -5.63 7.59
N ARG A 425 -13.57 -4.57 7.94
CA ARG A 425 -13.82 -3.22 7.40
C ARG A 425 -13.64 -3.14 5.90
N LEU A 426 -12.59 -3.76 5.37
CA LEU A 426 -12.37 -3.82 3.92
C LEU A 426 -13.53 -4.54 3.22
N ALA A 427 -13.98 -5.67 3.78
CA ALA A 427 -15.16 -6.39 3.29
C ALA A 427 -16.41 -5.50 3.33
N ARG A 428 -16.63 -4.72 4.41
CA ARG A 428 -17.75 -3.77 4.50
C ARG A 428 -17.79 -2.80 3.33
N VAL A 429 -16.63 -2.23 2.96
CA VAL A 429 -16.56 -1.25 1.86
C VAL A 429 -16.77 -1.93 0.51
N ILE A 430 -16.28 -3.16 0.34
CA ILE A 430 -16.45 -3.93 -0.89
C ILE A 430 -17.91 -4.38 -1.09
N LEU A 431 -18.57 -4.82 0.00
CA LEU A 431 -19.96 -5.31 0.01
C LEU A 431 -20.98 -4.16 -0.06
N CYS A 432 -20.69 -3.16 -0.90
CA CYS A 432 -21.58 -2.06 -1.22
C CYS A 432 -22.62 -2.48 -2.28
N MET A 433 -23.89 -2.17 -2.04
CA MET A 433 -24.98 -2.50 -2.97
C MET A 433 -24.84 -1.75 -4.31
N GLU A 434 -24.31 -0.54 -4.29
CA GLU A 434 -24.09 0.27 -5.49
C GLU A 434 -22.81 -0.17 -6.22
N GLN A 435 -22.95 -0.73 -7.42
CA GLN A 435 -21.83 -1.24 -8.21
C GLN A 435 -20.75 -0.19 -8.47
N ALA A 436 -21.15 1.06 -8.75
CA ALA A 436 -20.23 2.15 -9.09
C ALA A 436 -19.41 2.64 -7.89
N ALA A 437 -19.90 2.40 -6.67
CA ALA A 437 -19.23 2.78 -5.44
C ALA A 437 -18.21 1.73 -4.95
N ARG A 438 -18.23 0.50 -5.53
CA ARG A 438 -17.27 -0.55 -5.17
C ARG A 438 -15.85 -0.18 -5.63
N PRO A 439 -14.82 -0.47 -4.83
CA PRO A 439 -13.43 -0.25 -5.23
C PRO A 439 -13.04 -1.15 -6.40
N ARG A 440 -11.95 -0.82 -7.11
CA ARG A 440 -11.37 -1.72 -8.13
C ARG A 440 -10.48 -2.77 -7.46
N ALA A 441 -10.24 -3.89 -8.12
CA ALA A 441 -9.35 -4.94 -7.63
C ALA A 441 -7.94 -4.41 -7.24
N ARG A 442 -7.38 -3.47 -8.01
CA ARG A 442 -6.11 -2.78 -7.65
C ARG A 442 -6.16 -2.08 -6.29
N ASP A 443 -7.29 -1.43 -6.03
CA ASP A 443 -7.49 -0.67 -4.80
C ASP A 443 -7.62 -1.62 -3.60
N VAL A 444 -8.27 -2.77 -3.81
CA VAL A 444 -8.35 -3.86 -2.83
C VAL A 444 -6.98 -4.49 -2.58
N THR A 445 -6.19 -4.74 -3.62
CA THR A 445 -4.80 -5.26 -3.49
C THR A 445 -3.96 -4.34 -2.61
N PHE A 446 -3.99 -3.03 -2.90
CA PHE A 446 -3.29 -2.02 -2.12
C PHE A 446 -3.70 -2.06 -0.64
N ARG A 447 -4.99 -2.16 -0.35
CA ARG A 447 -5.49 -2.24 1.04
C ARG A 447 -5.02 -3.49 1.76
N LEU A 448 -5.08 -4.65 1.11
CA LEU A 448 -4.61 -5.91 1.70
C LEU A 448 -3.11 -5.87 1.99
N GLN A 449 -2.32 -5.30 1.08
CA GLN A 449 -0.89 -5.12 1.32
C GLN A 449 -0.61 -4.21 2.52
N LEU A 450 -1.34 -3.10 2.68
CA LEU A 450 -1.21 -2.25 3.89
C LEU A 450 -1.62 -2.98 5.17
N ILE A 451 -2.71 -3.77 5.15
CA ILE A 451 -3.11 -4.61 6.29
C ILE A 451 -2.00 -5.58 6.67
N ALA A 452 -1.35 -6.23 5.69
CA ALA A 452 -0.25 -7.15 5.94
C ALA A 452 0.97 -6.45 6.57
N LEU A 453 1.35 -5.27 6.06
CA LEU A 453 2.44 -4.48 6.65
C LEU A 453 2.08 -4.02 8.07
N HIS A 454 0.83 -3.62 8.30
CA HIS A 454 0.34 -3.22 9.62
C HIS A 454 0.47 -4.35 10.63
N GLY A 455 0.02 -5.57 10.30
CA GLY A 455 0.12 -6.73 11.18
C GLY A 455 1.56 -7.00 11.64
N ILE A 456 2.52 -7.02 10.70
CA ILE A 456 3.94 -7.22 11.03
C ILE A 456 4.49 -6.04 11.84
N ALA A 457 4.08 -4.82 11.52
CA ALA A 457 4.58 -3.62 12.20
C ALA A 457 4.07 -3.50 13.65
N VAL A 458 2.85 -3.95 13.95
CA VAL A 458 2.31 -4.03 15.31
C VAL A 458 3.13 -5.01 16.16
N ASP A 459 3.50 -6.17 15.62
CA ASP A 459 4.39 -7.11 16.30
C ASP A 459 5.74 -6.47 16.66
N ILE A 460 6.35 -5.76 15.71
CA ILE A 460 7.63 -5.09 15.91
C ILE A 460 7.51 -3.99 16.97
N ASP A 461 6.44 -3.19 16.96
CA ASP A 461 6.23 -2.13 17.95
C ASP A 461 5.96 -2.70 19.36
N ALA A 462 5.28 -3.84 19.46
CA ALA A 462 5.12 -4.57 20.71
C ALA A 462 6.47 -5.09 21.25
N LEU A 463 7.34 -5.59 20.35
CA LEU A 463 8.70 -6.00 20.71
C LEU A 463 9.55 -4.81 21.17
N TYR A 464 9.45 -3.65 20.48
CA TYR A 464 10.07 -2.41 20.93
C TYR A 464 9.64 -2.01 22.34
N SER A 465 8.32 -2.01 22.58
CA SER A 465 7.75 -1.60 23.87
C SER A 465 8.26 -2.49 25.00
N LYS A 466 8.27 -3.81 24.79
CA LYS A 466 8.86 -4.76 25.75
C LYS A 466 10.36 -4.54 25.96
N THR A 467 11.11 -4.06 24.96
CA THR A 467 12.58 -3.88 25.10
C THR A 467 12.87 -2.62 25.89
N ARG A 468 12.04 -1.59 25.72
CA ARG A 468 12.10 -0.36 26.50
C ARG A 468 11.85 -0.56 27.99
N GLU A 469 11.09 -1.58 28.38
CA GLU A 469 10.96 -1.96 29.80
C GLU A 469 12.31 -2.35 30.42
N SER A 470 13.23 -2.91 29.63
CA SER A 470 14.58 -3.30 30.07
C SER A 470 15.68 -2.28 29.72
N ASP A 471 15.47 -1.48 28.68
CA ASP A 471 16.44 -0.53 28.11
C ASP A 471 15.72 0.79 27.76
N ASP A 472 15.59 1.68 28.74
CA ASP A 472 15.07 3.04 28.55
C ASP A 472 16.20 4.02 28.19
N SER A 473 17.11 3.61 27.29
CA SER A 473 18.08 4.53 26.70
C SER A 473 17.41 5.49 25.71
N LEU A 474 18.02 6.67 25.53
CA LEU A 474 17.51 7.63 24.54
C LEU A 474 17.63 7.07 23.12
N ASP A 475 18.69 6.31 22.82
CA ASP A 475 18.87 5.66 21.51
C ASP A 475 17.70 4.71 21.21
N MET A 476 17.25 3.92 22.19
CA MET A 476 16.10 3.02 22.01
C MET A 476 14.80 3.79 21.78
N PHE A 477 14.60 4.89 22.52
CA PHE A 477 13.45 5.78 22.33
C PHE A 477 13.43 6.40 20.91
N LEU A 478 14.57 6.92 20.45
CA LEU A 478 14.69 7.52 19.13
C LEU A 478 14.44 6.48 18.04
N GLU A 479 15.02 5.28 18.13
CA GLU A 479 14.82 4.22 17.13
C GLU A 479 13.38 3.70 17.09
N GLN A 480 12.71 3.54 18.24
CA GLN A 480 11.27 3.24 18.25
C GLN A 480 10.48 4.38 17.57
N THR A 481 10.85 5.63 17.85
CA THR A 481 10.16 6.78 17.28
C THR A 481 10.37 6.89 15.77
N ARG A 482 11.57 6.57 15.26
CA ARG A 482 11.84 6.44 13.82
C ARG A 482 10.94 5.39 13.19
N PHE A 483 10.80 4.22 13.81
CA PHE A 483 9.91 3.17 13.32
C PHE A 483 8.43 3.61 13.31
N LYS A 484 7.95 4.25 14.38
CA LYS A 484 6.58 4.82 14.43
C LYS A 484 6.36 5.91 13.36
N SER A 485 7.38 6.73 13.12
CA SER A 485 7.35 7.77 12.08
C SER A 485 7.27 7.17 10.68
N TRP A 486 7.95 6.06 10.44
CA TRP A 486 7.84 5.29 9.20
C TRP A 486 6.43 4.72 9.03
N ARG A 487 5.85 4.13 10.08
CA ARG A 487 4.46 3.63 10.07
C ARG A 487 3.46 4.74 9.75
N HIS A 488 3.64 5.93 10.34
CA HIS A 488 2.80 7.10 10.06
C HIS A 488 2.96 7.58 8.62
N ALA A 489 4.21 7.68 8.12
CA ALA A 489 4.49 8.16 6.77
C ALA A 489 3.86 7.33 5.65
N ILE A 490 3.73 6.01 5.85
CA ILE A 490 3.05 5.13 4.89
C ILE A 490 1.55 4.94 5.19
N GLY A 491 1.06 5.53 6.29
CA GLY A 491 -0.36 5.53 6.67
C GLY A 491 -0.84 4.24 7.34
N ILE A 492 0.03 3.50 8.04
CA ILE A 492 -0.35 2.27 8.77
C ILE A 492 -0.29 2.42 10.30
N LEU A 493 -0.01 3.61 10.83
CA LEU A 493 0.04 3.82 12.28
C LEU A 493 -1.38 3.84 12.88
N ASP A 494 -2.23 4.75 12.41
CA ASP A 494 -3.61 4.95 12.88
C ASP A 494 -4.64 4.25 11.97
N PHE A 495 -4.20 3.17 11.34
CA PHE A 495 -4.97 2.39 10.36
C PHE A 495 -6.31 1.84 10.92
N GLY A 496 -6.47 1.89 12.24
CA GLY A 496 -7.62 1.43 13.02
C GLY A 496 -8.74 2.45 13.27
N ASP A 497 -8.57 3.75 13.02
CA ASP A 497 -9.52 4.75 13.57
C ASP A 497 -10.30 5.56 12.53
N GLU A 498 -9.82 5.64 11.27
CA GLU A 498 -10.45 6.46 10.22
C GLU A 498 -10.71 5.67 8.92
N PRO A 499 -11.86 5.87 8.24
CA PRO A 499 -12.09 5.33 6.91
C PRO A 499 -11.21 6.08 5.90
N ILE A 500 -10.00 5.57 5.65
CA ILE A 500 -9.11 6.15 4.66
C ILE A 500 -9.81 6.11 3.28
N PRO A 501 -9.98 7.25 2.58
CA PRO A 501 -10.53 7.27 1.24
C PRO A 501 -9.67 6.42 0.28
N PHE A 502 -10.27 5.75 -0.71
CA PHE A 502 -9.55 5.04 -1.78
C PHE A 502 -8.79 5.97 -2.75
N VAL A 503 -8.43 7.18 -2.32
CA VAL A 503 -7.92 8.24 -3.18
C VAL A 503 -6.40 8.08 -3.35
N GLY A 504 -5.98 7.71 -4.55
CA GLY A 504 -4.91 8.32 -5.35
C GLY A 504 -3.46 8.40 -4.84
N SER A 505 -3.23 8.82 -3.59
CA SER A 505 -1.97 9.48 -3.21
C SER A 505 -0.84 8.54 -2.76
N ASN A 506 -1.10 7.24 -2.58
CA ASN A 506 -0.09 6.31 -2.01
C ASN A 506 0.29 5.11 -2.90
N TYR A 507 -0.18 5.02 -4.15
CA TYR A 507 0.14 3.85 -5.00
C TYR A 507 1.65 3.70 -5.27
N GLU A 508 2.42 4.79 -5.25
CA GLU A 508 3.87 4.76 -5.49
C GLU A 508 4.63 3.92 -4.46
N ALA A 509 4.20 3.93 -3.20
CA ALA A 509 4.85 3.16 -2.15
C ALA A 509 4.75 1.65 -2.41
N MET A 510 3.67 1.19 -3.04
CA MET A 510 3.40 -0.25 -3.15
C MET A 510 4.10 -0.93 -4.31
N PHE A 511 4.69 -0.17 -5.24
CA PHE A 511 5.71 -0.74 -6.13
C PHE A 511 6.91 -1.31 -5.36
N LYS A 512 7.10 -0.89 -4.10
CA LYS A 512 8.16 -1.38 -3.20
C LYS A 512 7.61 -2.26 -2.08
N PHE A 513 6.41 -2.82 -2.22
CA PHE A 513 5.79 -3.70 -1.22
C PHE A 513 6.71 -4.84 -0.80
N ASP A 514 7.28 -5.58 -1.77
CA ASP A 514 8.15 -6.72 -1.48
C ASP A 514 9.42 -6.32 -0.73
N LEU A 515 9.97 -5.14 -1.04
CA LEU A 515 11.13 -4.58 -0.33
C LEU A 515 10.79 -4.24 1.12
N MET A 516 9.64 -3.59 1.36
CA MET A 516 9.17 -3.28 2.72
C MET A 516 8.90 -4.56 3.51
N LEU A 517 8.21 -5.52 2.90
CA LEU A 517 7.88 -6.80 3.51
C LEU A 517 9.14 -7.58 3.90
N ALA A 518 10.13 -7.65 3.00
CA ALA A 518 11.41 -8.30 3.27
C ALA A 518 12.16 -7.61 4.43
N CYS A 519 12.20 -6.28 4.43
CA CYS A 519 12.84 -5.51 5.49
C CYS A 519 12.14 -5.72 6.85
N LEU A 520 10.81 -5.65 6.92
CA LEU A 520 10.06 -5.89 8.16
C LEU A 520 10.22 -7.32 8.70
N ARG A 521 10.24 -8.33 7.81
CA ARG A 521 10.46 -9.72 8.23
C ARG A 521 11.85 -9.91 8.83
N LYS A 522 12.88 -9.34 8.19
CA LYS A 522 14.25 -9.31 8.70
C LYS A 522 14.31 -8.58 10.04
N PHE A 523 13.72 -7.40 10.13
CA PHE A 523 13.65 -6.59 11.35
C PHE A 523 13.02 -7.38 12.50
N ARG A 524 11.84 -7.99 12.31
CA ARG A 524 11.19 -8.83 13.32
C ARG A 524 12.07 -10.02 13.73
N GLY A 525 12.77 -10.63 12.79
CA GLY A 525 13.73 -11.71 13.04
C GLY A 525 14.89 -11.28 13.92
N ASP A 526 15.56 -10.18 13.54
CA ASP A 526 16.67 -9.59 14.29
C ASP A 526 16.24 -9.23 15.74
N PHE A 527 15.02 -8.70 15.89
CA PHE A 527 14.45 -8.34 17.19
C PHE A 527 14.16 -9.57 18.07
N ARG A 528 13.62 -10.64 17.48
CA ARG A 528 13.36 -11.90 18.20
C ARG A 528 14.65 -12.61 18.59
N GLU A 529 15.68 -12.56 17.76
CA GLU A 529 17.01 -13.12 18.09
C GLU A 529 17.61 -12.44 19.32
N ARG A 530 17.54 -11.09 19.38
CA ARG A 530 17.96 -10.30 20.54
C ARG A 530 17.26 -10.74 21.84
N TYR A 531 15.94 -10.92 21.79
CA TYR A 531 15.18 -11.41 22.94
C TYR A 531 15.62 -12.78 23.44
N ALA A 532 16.09 -13.64 22.55
CA ALA A 532 16.57 -14.97 22.92
C ALA A 532 17.95 -14.95 23.60
N ARG A 533 18.69 -13.83 23.56
CA ARG A 533 20.08 -13.71 24.07
C ARG A 533 20.30 -12.47 24.96
N PRO A 534 19.67 -12.38 26.15
CA PRO A 534 19.70 -11.18 26.98
C PRO A 534 21.06 -10.82 27.63
N ASN A 535 22.09 -11.68 27.58
CA ASN A 535 23.29 -11.57 28.41
C ASN A 535 24.62 -11.25 27.67
N GLU A 536 24.61 -10.95 26.37
CA GLU A 536 25.83 -10.55 25.65
C GLU A 536 26.00 -9.02 25.66
N THR A 537 26.88 -8.56 26.56
CA THR A 537 27.28 -7.14 26.68
C THR A 537 27.90 -6.59 25.37
N GLN A 538 27.41 -5.41 24.98
CA GLN A 538 28.05 -4.36 24.14
C GLN A 538 27.98 -4.45 22.60
N TYR A 539 27.03 -3.68 22.03
CA TYR A 539 27.10 -2.86 20.80
C TYR A 539 26.98 -3.44 19.35
N PRO A 540 26.86 -4.75 19.05
CA PRO A 540 26.52 -5.21 17.70
C PRO A 540 25.00 -5.29 17.42
N GLU A 541 24.12 -5.09 18.41
CA GLU A 541 22.66 -5.29 18.25
C GLU A 541 21.89 -4.03 17.82
N LEU A 542 22.20 -2.85 18.41
CA LEU A 542 21.56 -1.59 18.03
C LEU A 542 21.88 -1.20 16.58
N SER A 543 23.08 -1.55 16.08
CA SER A 543 23.50 -1.29 14.70
C SER A 543 22.64 -2.02 13.66
N ARG A 544 22.11 -3.20 13.99
CA ARG A 544 21.17 -3.93 13.11
C ARG A 544 19.81 -3.25 13.06
N LEU A 545 19.31 -2.79 14.22
CA LEU A 545 18.05 -2.03 14.32
C LEU A 545 18.14 -0.70 13.56
N LEU A 546 19.24 0.03 13.76
CA LEU A 546 19.57 1.26 13.02
C LEU A 546 19.53 1.02 11.52
N LYS A 547 20.23 -0.02 11.05
CA LYS A 547 20.26 -0.39 9.63
C LYS A 547 18.88 -0.76 9.09
N ALA A 548 18.06 -1.47 9.87
CA ALA A 548 16.70 -1.80 9.46
C ALA A 548 15.82 -0.54 9.32
N ASN A 549 15.90 0.39 10.28
CA ASN A 549 15.21 1.68 10.19
C ASN A 549 15.73 2.55 9.03
N ASP A 550 17.03 2.51 8.73
CA ASP A 550 17.62 3.20 7.56
C ASP A 550 17.09 2.60 6.25
N GLU A 551 17.05 1.27 6.14
CA GLU A 551 16.49 0.54 4.99
C GLU A 551 15.02 0.92 4.77
N LEU A 552 14.20 0.94 5.83
CA LEU A 552 12.79 1.36 5.77
C LEU A 552 12.63 2.83 5.35
N HIS A 553 13.42 3.74 5.93
CA HIS A 553 13.38 5.16 5.58
C HIS A 553 13.85 5.43 4.14
N ALA A 554 14.82 4.67 3.63
CA ALA A 554 15.32 4.81 2.26
C ALA A 554 14.26 4.47 1.20
N ILE A 555 13.32 3.59 1.52
CA ILE A 555 12.23 3.17 0.62
C ILE A 555 11.23 4.31 0.38
N LEU A 556 11.01 5.18 1.37
CA LEU A 556 10.01 6.26 1.34
C LEU A 556 10.19 7.23 0.17
N SER A 557 9.07 7.67 -0.41
CA SER A 557 9.06 8.78 -1.39
C SER A 557 9.43 10.11 -0.72
N GLN A 558 9.70 11.16 -1.50
CA GLN A 558 10.03 12.48 -0.94
C GLN A 558 8.88 13.05 -0.10
N GLN A 559 7.63 12.85 -0.52
CA GLN A 559 6.46 13.27 0.25
C GLN A 559 6.34 12.49 1.56
N GLN A 560 6.58 11.18 1.53
CA GLN A 560 6.56 10.34 2.73
C GLN A 560 7.70 10.69 3.70
N LYS A 561 8.90 11.04 3.20
CA LYS A 561 10.01 11.51 4.05
C LYS A 561 9.69 12.81 4.77
N LYS A 562 8.93 13.72 4.14
CA LYS A 562 8.43 14.93 4.80
C LYS A 562 7.47 14.58 5.94
N LYS A 563 6.46 13.74 5.68
CA LYS A 563 5.52 13.24 6.71
C LYS A 563 6.23 12.53 7.86
N TYR A 564 7.21 11.68 7.53
CA TYR A 564 8.08 11.02 8.48
C TYR A 564 8.78 12.04 9.40
N ARG A 565 9.44 13.06 8.83
CA ARG A 565 10.23 14.03 9.59
C ARG A 565 9.36 14.88 10.51
N GLU A 566 8.19 15.30 10.02
CA GLU A 566 7.22 16.08 10.80
C GLU A 566 6.68 15.28 11.99
N TYR A 567 6.20 14.06 11.75
CA TYR A 567 5.71 13.19 12.82
C TYR A 567 6.82 12.87 13.82
N PHE A 568 8.03 12.57 13.34
CA PHE A 568 9.18 12.30 14.17
C PHE A 568 9.48 13.46 15.13
N HIS A 569 9.59 14.68 14.62
CA HIS A 569 9.87 15.86 15.45
C HIS A 569 8.77 16.13 16.47
N ILE A 570 7.49 16.06 16.07
CA ILE A 570 6.36 16.27 16.98
C ILE A 570 6.34 15.20 18.07
N TYR A 571 6.50 13.92 17.71
CA TYR A 571 6.47 12.80 18.66
C TYR A 571 7.61 12.88 19.67
N VAL A 572 8.85 13.08 19.19
CA VAL A 572 10.04 13.16 20.04
C VAL A 572 9.90 14.29 21.05
N MET A 573 9.32 15.43 20.66
CA MET A 573 9.09 16.54 21.58
C MET A 573 8.01 16.23 22.60
N GLU A 574 6.86 15.67 22.20
CA GLU A 574 5.70 15.48 23.07
C GLU A 574 5.80 14.32 24.06
N GLU A 575 6.58 13.28 23.76
CA GLU A 575 6.60 12.05 24.57
C GLU A 575 7.73 11.96 25.60
N ASP A 576 8.74 12.84 25.50
CA ASP A 576 9.85 12.89 26.45
C ASP A 576 10.09 14.31 26.97
N ASP A 577 9.43 14.68 28.05
CA ASP A 577 9.60 15.98 28.71
C ASP A 577 11.01 16.20 29.31
N LYS A 578 11.78 15.12 29.48
CA LYS A 578 13.17 15.15 29.99
C LYS A 578 14.21 14.93 28.89
N LEU A 579 13.80 14.99 27.63
CA LEU A 579 14.66 14.75 26.47
C LEU A 579 15.95 15.57 26.55
N PHE A 580 15.86 16.84 26.94
CA PHE A 580 17.04 17.71 27.06
C PHE A 580 18.02 17.23 28.16
N GLU A 581 17.51 16.89 29.34
CA GLU A 581 18.33 16.38 30.46
C GLU A 581 19.04 15.08 30.07
N ARG A 582 18.35 14.22 29.33
CA ARG A 582 18.94 13.03 28.73
C ARG A 582 20.05 13.46 27.77
N ILE A 583 19.77 14.29 26.77
CA ILE A 583 20.75 14.77 25.76
C ILE A 583 22.02 15.36 26.38
N GLU A 584 21.94 16.04 27.52
CA GLU A 584 23.12 16.60 28.19
C GLU A 584 23.89 15.56 29.03
N SER A 585 23.21 14.55 29.59
CA SER A 585 23.80 13.55 30.48
C SER A 585 24.39 12.32 29.77
N GLY A 586 24.05 12.07 28.50
CA GLY A 586 24.42 10.85 27.78
C GLY A 586 25.66 10.95 26.89
N GLY A 587 26.44 9.86 26.79
CA GLY A 587 27.42 9.63 25.72
C GLY A 587 26.74 8.93 24.55
N TYR A 588 26.40 9.67 23.49
CA TYR A 588 25.52 9.23 22.40
C TYR A 588 26.22 8.51 21.26
N HIS A 589 25.58 7.47 20.73
CA HIS A 589 26.05 6.75 19.54
C HIS A 589 25.28 7.12 18.25
N VAL A 590 24.01 7.52 18.35
CA VAL A 590 23.25 8.05 17.20
C VAL A 590 23.51 9.55 17.05
N ALA A 591 23.92 9.99 15.86
CA ALA A 591 24.09 11.41 15.57
C ALA A 591 22.72 12.12 15.62
N LEU A 592 22.37 12.66 16.79
CA LEU A 592 21.14 13.42 16.97
C LEU A 592 21.15 14.64 16.05
N GLU A 593 20.11 14.79 15.24
CA GLU A 593 19.97 15.92 14.32
C GLU A 593 20.08 17.25 15.11
N LYS A 594 20.90 18.19 14.62
CA LYS A 594 21.11 19.52 15.24
C LYS A 594 19.78 20.19 15.62
N GLU A 595 18.82 20.04 14.73
CA GLU A 595 17.45 20.52 14.83
C GLU A 595 16.66 19.96 16.02
N ILE A 596 16.85 18.70 16.42
CA ILE A 596 16.19 18.10 17.60
C ILE A 596 16.77 18.70 18.88
N ARG A 597 18.09 18.86 18.94
CA ARG A 597 18.77 19.48 20.09
C ARG A 597 18.28 20.91 20.29
N MET A 598 18.14 21.69 19.21
CA MET A 598 17.58 23.04 19.26
C MET A 598 16.15 23.03 19.85
N ARG A 599 15.26 22.18 19.33
CA ARG A 599 13.87 22.09 19.81
C ARG A 599 13.79 21.61 21.25
N ALA A 600 14.56 20.60 21.63
CA ALA A 600 14.61 20.07 23.00
C ALA A 600 15.10 21.14 23.99
N ASN A 601 16.11 21.93 23.63
CA ASN A 601 16.58 23.05 24.45
C ASN A 601 15.47 24.10 24.65
N ILE A 602 14.81 24.52 23.56
CA ILE A 602 13.72 25.50 23.63
C ILE A 602 12.58 24.97 24.50
N LYS A 603 12.16 23.71 24.30
CA LYS A 603 11.10 23.08 25.09
C LYS A 603 11.50 22.95 26.56
N HIS A 604 12.73 22.55 26.86
CA HIS A 604 13.24 22.48 28.23
C HIS A 604 13.23 23.84 28.93
N ILE A 605 13.72 24.88 28.26
CA ILE A 605 13.67 26.24 28.77
C ILE A 605 12.20 26.65 29.03
N ASN A 606 11.27 26.34 28.12
CA ASN A 606 9.83 26.59 28.33
C ASN A 606 9.23 25.80 29.51
N THR A 607 9.65 24.55 29.72
CA THR A 607 9.20 23.72 30.85
C THR A 607 9.72 24.24 32.19
N LEU A 608 10.99 24.66 32.26
CA LEU A 608 11.55 25.32 33.44
C LEU A 608 10.73 26.58 33.79
N PHE A 609 10.29 27.33 32.76
CA PHE A 609 9.47 28.52 32.97
C PHE A 609 8.09 28.26 33.56
N ALA A 610 7.50 27.08 33.30
CA ALA A 610 6.23 26.69 33.90
C ALA A 610 6.36 26.34 35.40
N LYS A 611 7.58 26.01 35.86
CA LYS A 611 7.87 25.60 37.25
C LYS A 611 8.40 26.73 38.14
N ASP A 612 8.52 27.95 37.62
CA ASP A 612 9.03 29.15 38.30
C ASP A 612 10.44 28.99 38.91
N ASP A 613 11.25 28.08 38.34
CA ASP A 613 12.65 27.91 38.72
C ASP A 613 13.49 29.12 38.26
N ALA A 614 14.35 29.61 39.16
CA ALA A 614 15.13 30.84 38.97
C ALA A 614 16.23 30.66 37.89
N LEU A 615 15.95 31.12 36.67
CA LEU A 615 16.97 31.31 35.64
C LEU A 615 17.83 32.54 36.00
N ASP A 616 19.14 32.51 35.73
CA ASP A 616 20.02 33.68 35.90
C ASP A 616 19.64 34.78 34.88
N SER A 617 18.74 35.66 35.30
CA SER A 617 18.11 36.70 34.49
C SER A 617 19.05 37.83 34.07
N ARG A 618 20.31 37.80 34.52
CA ARG A 618 21.35 38.79 34.20
C ARG A 618 22.04 38.53 32.86
N LEU A 619 21.94 37.31 32.32
CA LEU A 619 22.69 36.89 31.11
C LEU A 619 22.19 37.53 29.80
N THR A 620 21.01 38.16 29.77
CA THR A 620 20.41 38.78 28.57
C THR A 620 20.03 40.24 28.75
N GLN A 621 20.38 40.83 29.90
CA GLN A 621 20.12 42.24 30.17
C GLN A 621 21.19 43.09 29.48
N VAL A 622 20.76 44.09 28.72
CA VAL A 622 21.65 45.06 28.08
C VAL A 622 21.49 46.44 28.71
N GLU A 623 22.53 47.26 28.66
CA GLU A 623 22.44 48.64 29.11
C GLU A 623 21.53 49.46 28.18
N SER A 624 20.59 50.22 28.75
CA SER A 624 19.69 51.05 27.93
C SER A 624 20.45 52.12 27.13
N SER A 625 21.64 52.55 27.60
CA SER A 625 22.52 53.48 26.90
C SER A 625 23.17 52.89 25.65
N ALA A 626 23.28 51.56 25.57
CA ALA A 626 23.85 50.87 24.42
C ALA A 626 22.88 50.76 23.23
N VAL A 627 21.60 51.10 23.42
CA VAL A 627 20.55 51.03 22.39
C VAL A 627 20.14 52.45 21.98
N GLU A 628 20.52 52.87 20.78
CA GLU A 628 20.10 54.13 20.18
C GLU A 628 18.87 53.90 19.29
N ILE A 629 17.74 54.53 19.64
CA ILE A 629 16.51 54.44 18.85
C ILE A 629 16.50 55.55 17.79
N GLN A 630 16.30 55.19 16.53
CA GLN A 630 16.42 56.10 15.40
C GLN A 630 15.07 56.38 14.73
N ASP A 631 14.36 55.33 14.29
CA ASP A 631 13.11 55.45 13.53
C ASP A 631 11.97 54.62 14.16
N SER A 632 10.72 54.96 13.82
CA SER A 632 9.54 54.20 14.23
C SER A 632 8.92 53.45 13.04
N PHE A 633 8.51 52.20 13.26
CA PHE A 633 7.76 51.39 12.30
C PHE A 633 6.50 50.85 12.98
N GLY A 634 5.35 51.48 12.76
CA GLY A 634 4.11 51.14 13.47
C GLY A 634 4.28 51.31 14.99
N GLU A 635 4.10 50.22 15.75
CA GLU A 635 4.33 50.19 17.20
C GLU A 635 5.78 49.83 17.59
N TYR A 636 6.60 49.47 16.61
CA TYR A 636 7.99 49.02 16.75
C TYR A 636 8.99 50.14 16.46
N HIS A 637 10.25 49.95 16.85
CA HIS A 637 11.30 50.94 16.62
C HIS A 637 12.53 50.30 15.98
N LEU A 638 13.17 51.03 15.07
CA LEU A 638 14.46 50.71 14.50
C LEU A 638 15.54 51.47 15.27
N GLY A 639 16.67 50.83 15.48
CA GLY A 639 17.77 51.44 16.21
C GLY A 639 19.12 50.80 15.91
N LYS A 640 20.13 51.25 16.65
CA LYS A 640 21.47 50.68 16.67
C LYS A 640 21.79 50.18 18.07
N PHE A 641 22.43 49.03 18.14
CA PHE A 641 22.93 48.46 19.39
C PHE A 641 24.44 48.30 19.32
N ASP A 642 25.14 48.85 20.30
CA ASP A 642 26.59 48.71 20.45
C ASP A 642 26.90 47.78 21.62
N ASP A 643 27.40 46.58 21.33
CA ASP A 643 27.83 45.62 22.36
C ASP A 643 29.27 45.86 22.86
N GLY A 644 29.90 46.97 22.45
CA GLY A 644 31.29 47.33 22.73
C GLY A 644 32.30 46.71 21.76
N SER A 645 31.87 45.77 20.91
CA SER A 645 32.70 45.11 19.89
C SER A 645 32.20 45.33 18.47
N ARG A 646 30.87 45.40 18.29
CA ARG A 646 30.21 45.52 17.00
C ARG A 646 28.92 46.33 17.13
N LEU A 647 28.76 47.28 16.21
CA LEU A 647 27.50 48.01 16.02
C LEU A 647 26.54 47.17 15.17
N ARG A 648 25.36 46.89 15.70
CA ARG A 648 24.31 46.09 15.04
C ARG A 648 23.07 46.93 14.77
N SER A 649 22.38 46.65 13.67
CA SER A 649 21.05 47.22 13.42
C SER A 649 20.02 46.40 14.17
N VAL A 650 19.16 47.06 14.93
CA VAL A 650 18.23 46.38 15.82
C VAL A 650 16.79 46.81 15.64
N TRP A 651 15.91 45.85 15.87
CA TRP A 651 14.47 45.99 15.97
C TRP A 651 14.08 45.93 17.45
N VAL A 652 13.36 46.95 17.93
CA VAL A 652 12.99 47.08 19.34
C VAL A 652 11.49 46.93 19.51
N GLU A 653 11.09 45.93 20.30
CA GLU A 653 9.70 45.68 20.69
C GLU A 653 9.43 46.12 22.12
N TRP A 654 8.38 46.91 22.31
CA TRP A 654 8.02 47.43 23.63
C TRP A 654 6.96 46.59 24.32
N ARG A 655 7.24 46.22 25.57
CA ARG A 655 6.28 45.65 26.51
C ARG A 655 5.96 46.67 27.60
N ARG A 656 4.86 47.40 27.42
CA ARG A 656 4.42 48.43 28.37
C ARG A 656 3.66 47.81 29.55
N TYR A 657 3.84 48.38 30.74
CA TYR A 657 3.06 48.07 31.93
C TYR A 657 2.28 49.31 32.41
N GLY A 658 1.16 49.09 33.11
CA GLY A 658 0.25 50.16 33.51
C GLY A 658 0.90 51.18 34.45
N LYS A 659 0.62 52.47 34.24
CA LYS A 659 1.21 53.59 35.02
C LYS A 659 0.73 53.68 36.48
N HIS A 660 -0.26 52.89 36.89
CA HIS A 660 -0.74 52.85 38.27
C HIS A 660 -0.06 51.70 39.02
N GLY A 661 1.17 51.98 39.51
CA GLY A 661 1.87 51.21 40.54
C GLY A 661 1.76 49.68 40.41
N ALA A 662 2.54 49.08 39.50
CA ALA A 662 2.93 47.70 39.71
C ALA A 662 3.71 47.65 41.04
N ASP A 663 3.25 46.87 42.02
CA ASP A 663 4.04 46.60 43.21
C ASP A 663 5.39 45.98 42.81
N GLU A 664 6.41 46.08 43.68
CA GLU A 664 7.76 45.58 43.42
C GLU A 664 7.76 44.11 42.97
N ARG A 665 6.80 43.34 43.49
CA ARG A 665 6.53 41.95 43.13
C ARG A 665 6.07 41.77 41.68
N THR A 666 5.12 42.58 41.21
CA THR A 666 4.62 42.55 39.82
C THR A 666 5.69 43.02 38.85
N LEU A 667 6.49 44.04 39.21
CA LEU A 667 7.59 44.50 38.37
C LEU A 667 8.69 43.44 38.26
N GLY A 668 9.06 42.79 39.37
CA GLY A 668 9.99 41.64 39.36
C GLY A 668 9.47 40.50 38.47
N THR A 669 8.18 40.17 38.57
CA THR A 669 7.55 39.16 37.71
C THR A 669 7.58 39.55 36.23
N LEU A 670 7.37 40.83 35.89
CA LEU A 670 7.43 41.32 34.51
C LEU A 670 8.87 41.35 33.98
N TYR A 671 9.84 41.69 34.82
CA TYR A 671 11.26 41.62 34.52
C TYR A 671 11.65 40.18 34.18
N ASP A 672 11.35 39.23 35.08
CA ASP A 672 11.64 37.82 34.87
C ASP A 672 11.00 37.32 33.59
N ARG A 673 9.72 37.63 33.35
CA ARG A 673 9.04 37.27 32.10
C ARG A 673 9.70 37.83 30.85
N THR A 674 10.25 39.02 30.91
CA THR A 674 10.92 39.64 29.75
C THR A 674 12.29 39.02 29.51
N ALA A 675 13.06 38.80 30.58
CA ALA A 675 14.32 38.06 30.53
C ALA A 675 14.13 36.64 29.96
N ARG A 676 13.03 35.98 30.34
CA ARG A 676 12.65 34.64 29.85
C ARG A 676 12.44 34.62 28.32
N ILE A 677 11.68 35.58 27.78
CA ILE A 677 11.45 35.72 26.33
C ILE A 677 12.78 35.97 25.61
N ALA A 678 13.59 36.90 26.12
CA ALA A 678 14.88 37.24 25.54
C ALA A 678 15.81 36.03 25.47
N ARG A 679 15.85 35.19 26.50
CA ARG A 679 16.72 34.01 26.55
C ARG A 679 16.38 32.94 25.52
N VAL A 680 15.10 32.65 25.31
CA VAL A 680 14.71 31.66 24.29
C VAL A 680 14.94 32.20 22.89
N LEU A 681 14.62 33.48 22.67
CA LEU A 681 14.84 34.14 21.39
C LEU A 681 16.32 34.52 21.16
N SER A 682 17.22 34.33 22.13
CA SER A 682 18.68 34.47 21.93
C SER A 682 19.38 33.14 21.60
N GLY A 683 18.74 31.99 21.85
CA GLY A 683 19.34 30.67 21.61
C GLY A 683 19.40 30.28 20.13
N GLU A 684 20.11 29.19 19.78
CA GLU A 684 20.00 28.63 18.42
C GLU A 684 18.59 28.04 18.17
N ARG A 685 18.02 28.29 16.99
CA ARG A 685 16.68 27.81 16.59
C ARG A 685 16.68 27.25 15.17
N PRO A 686 15.74 26.35 14.83
CA PRO A 686 15.49 25.96 13.44
C PRO A 686 15.08 27.16 12.59
N ILE A 687 15.52 27.23 11.34
CA ILE A 687 15.19 28.33 10.41
C ILE A 687 13.67 28.48 10.18
N GLN A 688 12.93 27.38 10.38
CA GLN A 688 11.48 27.32 10.27
C GLN A 688 10.76 28.15 11.34
N PHE A 689 11.40 28.50 12.47
CA PHE A 689 10.81 29.41 13.48
C PHE A 689 10.51 30.79 12.90
N ARG A 690 11.29 31.27 11.93
CA ARG A 690 11.11 32.58 11.27
C ARG A 690 10.97 33.75 12.25
N SER A 691 11.70 33.72 13.37
CA SER A 691 11.81 34.83 14.32
C SER A 691 13.14 35.56 14.16
N LEU A 692 13.21 36.82 14.58
CA LEU A 692 14.48 37.53 14.71
C LEU A 692 15.29 37.01 15.90
N ASP A 693 16.62 37.18 15.84
CA ASP A 693 17.52 36.81 16.93
C ASP A 693 17.51 37.89 18.01
N CYS A 694 17.08 37.53 19.22
CA CYS A 694 17.08 38.44 20.36
C CYS A 694 18.50 38.60 20.90
N VAL A 695 18.97 39.84 20.92
CA VAL A 695 20.28 40.21 21.47
C VAL A 695 20.19 40.44 22.97
N GLY A 696 19.05 40.94 23.45
CA GLY A 696 18.81 41.14 24.88
C GLY A 696 17.58 41.98 25.16
N PHE A 697 17.46 42.44 26.40
CA PHE A 697 16.39 43.33 26.82
C PHE A 697 16.87 44.40 27.81
N PHE A 698 16.16 45.51 27.87
CA PHE A 698 16.43 46.58 28.84
C PHE A 698 15.13 47.12 29.46
N HIS A 699 15.25 47.74 30.62
CA HIS A 699 14.13 48.35 31.34
C HIS A 699 14.18 49.87 31.21
N GLU A 700 13.14 50.45 30.63
CA GLU A 700 12.99 51.91 30.52
C GLU A 700 11.89 52.36 31.48
N SER A 701 12.30 52.70 32.70
CA SER A 701 11.40 53.11 33.77
C SER A 701 10.56 54.35 33.41
N ALA A 702 11.12 55.30 32.64
CA ALA A 702 10.41 56.53 32.26
C ALA A 702 9.23 56.24 31.30
N LYS A 703 9.34 55.19 30.48
CA LYS A 703 8.29 54.76 29.55
C LYS A 703 7.33 53.73 30.16
N ALA A 704 7.57 53.31 31.41
CA ALA A 704 6.90 52.19 32.05
C ALA A 704 6.89 50.96 31.11
N ALA A 705 8.05 50.59 30.58
CA ALA A 705 8.15 49.54 29.58
C ALA A 705 9.49 48.79 29.62
N PHE A 706 9.46 47.54 29.17
CA PHE A 706 10.67 46.81 28.81
C PHE A 706 10.84 46.80 27.29
N GLY A 707 12.06 47.03 26.81
CA GLY A 707 12.42 46.93 25.40
C GLY A 707 13.12 45.61 25.12
N LEU A 708 12.55 44.77 24.26
CA LEU A 708 13.22 43.59 23.69
C LEU A 708 13.97 44.02 22.44
N VAL A 709 15.24 43.63 22.33
CA VAL A 709 16.16 44.06 21.26
C VAL A 709 16.49 42.86 20.37
N PHE A 710 16.15 42.97 19.10
CA PHE A 710 16.36 41.92 18.10
C PHE A 710 17.32 42.38 17.00
N GLU A 711 18.22 41.52 16.57
CA GLU A 711 19.12 41.79 15.44
C GLU A 711 18.35 41.69 14.12
N ILE A 712 18.52 42.70 13.27
CA ILE A 712 17.97 42.70 11.92
C ILE A 712 18.90 41.88 11.02
N PRO A 713 18.40 40.88 10.27
CA PRO A 713 19.21 40.06 9.39
C PRO A 713 19.74 40.93 8.23
N LEU A 714 21.03 41.28 8.28
CA LEU A 714 21.73 42.02 7.24
C LEU A 714 22.46 41.05 6.29
N PRO A 715 22.32 41.20 4.96
CA PRO A 715 23.30 40.65 4.03
C PRO A 715 24.67 41.30 4.27
N THR A 716 25.70 40.48 4.24
CA THR A 716 27.08 40.74 4.66
C THR A 716 27.63 42.07 4.13
N GLU A 717 28.16 42.91 5.03
CA GLU A 717 28.97 44.13 4.76
C GLU A 717 28.29 45.34 4.06
N GLY A 718 26.96 45.49 4.13
CA GLY A 718 26.24 46.69 3.67
C GLY A 718 25.94 47.73 4.78
N ASP A 719 25.88 49.02 4.42
CA ASP A 719 25.48 50.12 5.31
C ASP A 719 24.03 49.92 5.84
N PRO A 720 23.82 49.86 7.17
CA PRO A 720 22.52 49.76 7.85
C PRO A 720 21.38 50.63 7.34
N LEU A 721 21.69 51.78 6.73
CA LEU A 721 20.72 52.77 6.25
C LEU A 721 19.93 52.32 5.00
N HIS A 722 20.21 51.13 4.46
CA HIS A 722 19.58 50.61 3.25
C HIS A 722 18.49 49.55 3.49
N ILE A 723 18.18 49.10 4.71
CA ILE A 723 17.05 48.16 4.90
C ILE A 723 15.74 48.92 5.13
N ARG A 724 14.69 48.59 4.35
CA ARG A 724 13.33 49.09 4.58
C ARG A 724 12.40 47.95 4.99
N PRO A 725 12.05 47.82 6.28
CA PRO A 725 11.08 46.84 6.70
C PRO A 725 9.71 47.18 6.12
N LYS A 726 8.97 46.15 5.70
CA LYS A 726 7.56 46.27 5.32
C LYS A 726 6.75 45.18 5.96
N SER A 727 5.59 45.53 6.48
CA SER A 727 4.64 44.53 7.00
C SER A 727 3.81 43.96 5.86
N LEU A 728 3.31 42.73 6.03
CA LEU A 728 2.38 42.12 5.09
C LEU A 728 1.11 42.99 4.94
N HIS A 729 0.62 43.58 6.04
CA HIS A 729 -0.52 44.50 6.00
C HIS A 729 -0.23 45.72 5.11
N GLU A 730 0.94 46.34 5.23
CA GLU A 730 1.35 47.47 4.40
C GLU A 730 1.49 47.07 2.92
N LEU A 731 2.12 45.92 2.65
CA LEU A 731 2.27 45.40 1.30
C LEU A 731 0.92 45.15 0.63
N ILE A 732 0.01 44.44 1.31
CA ILE A 732 -1.34 44.17 0.82
C ILE A 732 -2.09 45.49 0.62
N SER A 733 -2.08 46.39 1.61
CA SER A 733 -2.85 47.64 1.54
C SER A 733 -2.40 48.58 0.41
N THR A 734 -1.09 48.66 0.15
CA THR A 734 -0.52 49.53 -0.88
C THR A 734 -0.62 48.94 -2.30
N THR A 735 -0.80 47.62 -2.42
CA THR A 735 -0.85 46.90 -3.72
C THR A 735 -2.19 46.27 -4.04
N ALA A 736 -3.18 46.29 -3.14
CA ALA A 736 -4.49 45.63 -3.32
C ALA A 736 -5.20 45.99 -4.63
N ASP A 737 -5.06 47.24 -5.10
CA ASP A 737 -5.69 47.73 -6.34
C ASP A 737 -4.75 47.69 -7.57
N LYS A 738 -3.53 47.16 -7.40
CA LYS A 738 -2.47 47.13 -8.43
C LYS A 738 -2.08 45.68 -8.75
N TYR A 739 -2.90 45.02 -9.57
CA TYR A 739 -2.73 43.60 -9.92
C TYR A 739 -1.33 43.23 -10.47
N SER A 740 -0.66 44.15 -11.17
CA SER A 740 0.70 43.93 -11.67
C SER A 740 1.78 43.87 -10.58
N LEU A 741 1.45 44.26 -9.35
CA LEU A 741 2.34 44.21 -8.18
C LEU A 741 1.94 43.09 -7.21
N TRP A 742 0.95 42.28 -7.57
CA TRP A 742 0.58 41.14 -6.75
C TRP A 742 1.67 40.07 -6.84
N PRO A 743 2.05 39.43 -5.73
CA PRO A 743 2.94 38.28 -5.79
C PRO A 743 2.31 37.17 -6.63
N ASP A 744 3.16 36.37 -7.28
CA ASP A 744 2.74 35.17 -7.98
C ASP A 744 2.00 34.22 -7.03
N LEU A 745 1.18 33.35 -7.60
CA LEU A 745 0.42 32.38 -6.82
C LEU A 745 1.36 31.50 -5.98
N ASP A 746 2.46 31.07 -6.57
CA ASP A 746 3.52 30.31 -5.92
C ASP A 746 4.03 31.07 -4.68
N ASP A 747 4.46 32.32 -4.83
CA ASP A 747 4.98 33.11 -3.71
C ASP A 747 3.97 33.28 -2.56
N ARG A 748 2.66 33.35 -2.87
CA ARG A 748 1.60 33.38 -1.85
C ARG A 748 1.46 32.05 -1.12
N PHE A 749 1.56 30.92 -1.82
CA PHE A 749 1.57 29.60 -1.19
C PHE A 749 2.84 29.39 -0.35
N LEU A 750 3.99 29.92 -0.77
CA LEU A 750 5.24 29.81 -0.03
C LEU A 750 5.17 30.62 1.26
N LEU A 751 4.67 31.85 1.18
CA LEU A 751 4.39 32.69 2.34
C LEU A 751 3.44 31.96 3.30
N ALA A 752 2.29 31.51 2.81
CA ALA A 752 1.27 30.83 3.61
C ALA A 752 1.82 29.57 4.31
N SER A 753 2.51 28.69 3.57
CA SER A 753 3.09 27.47 4.12
C SER A 753 4.24 27.76 5.08
N THR A 754 5.05 28.81 4.84
CA THR A 754 6.11 29.24 5.75
C THR A 754 5.55 29.72 7.08
N LEU A 755 4.51 30.56 7.06
CA LEU A 755 3.84 31.04 8.27
C LEU A 755 3.18 29.90 9.06
N ALA A 756 2.47 29.00 8.37
CA ALA A 756 1.86 27.83 9.01
C ALA A 756 2.90 26.89 9.61
N THR A 757 4.03 26.66 8.92
CA THR A 757 5.15 25.86 9.43
C THR A 757 5.75 26.49 10.67
N SER A 758 6.02 27.80 10.63
CA SER A 758 6.57 28.54 11.77
C SER A 758 5.67 28.44 12.99
N LEU A 759 4.34 28.57 12.81
CA LEU A 759 3.41 28.40 13.92
C LEU A 759 3.40 26.98 14.50
N LEU A 760 3.48 25.96 13.64
CA LEU A 760 3.61 24.56 14.08
C LEU A 760 4.88 24.36 14.92
N GLU A 761 6.01 24.96 14.52
CA GLU A 761 7.28 24.89 15.25
C GLU A 761 7.16 25.52 16.65
N PHE A 762 6.56 26.71 16.76
CA PHE A 762 6.31 27.34 18.06
C PHE A 762 5.47 26.43 18.97
N HIS A 763 4.37 25.90 18.45
CA HIS A 763 3.47 25.07 19.25
C HIS A 763 4.10 23.72 19.62
N THR A 764 4.98 23.16 18.77
CA THR A 764 5.69 21.89 19.04
C THR A 764 6.65 21.99 20.24
N VAL A 765 7.17 23.19 20.54
CA VAL A 765 8.01 23.44 21.72
C VAL A 765 7.23 24.05 22.90
N GLY A 766 5.90 24.06 22.84
CA GLY A 766 5.04 24.61 23.90
C GLY A 766 5.01 26.14 23.99
N TRP A 767 5.26 26.84 22.88
CA TRP A 767 5.32 28.30 22.79
C TRP A 767 4.11 28.87 22.02
N PHE A 768 3.47 29.92 22.55
CA PHE A 768 2.34 30.60 21.90
C PHE A 768 2.69 32.00 21.42
N HIS A 769 2.28 32.37 20.21
CA HIS A 769 2.55 33.69 19.63
C HIS A 769 1.65 34.77 20.24
N LYS A 770 0.34 34.49 20.37
CA LYS A 770 -0.70 35.34 20.99
C LYS A 770 -1.06 36.65 20.29
N ASN A 771 -0.27 37.07 19.30
CA ASN A 771 -0.50 38.29 18.54
C ASN A 771 -0.23 38.09 17.04
N LEU A 772 -0.74 37.01 16.44
CA LEU A 772 -0.50 36.74 15.03
C LEU A 772 -1.43 37.59 14.14
N THR A 773 -0.88 38.59 13.46
CA THR A 773 -1.59 39.52 12.57
C THR A 773 -0.76 39.80 11.31
N ALA A 774 -1.37 40.33 10.24
CA ALA A 774 -0.62 40.72 9.05
C ALA A 774 0.36 41.89 9.29
N SER A 775 0.17 42.68 10.34
CA SER A 775 1.14 43.73 10.74
C SER A 775 2.40 43.15 11.38
N ASN A 776 2.30 41.92 11.89
CA ASN A 776 3.38 41.21 12.61
C ASN A 776 4.11 40.20 11.74
N VAL A 777 3.83 40.20 10.43
CA VAL A 777 4.61 39.50 9.41
C VAL A 777 5.42 40.56 8.67
N VAL A 778 6.73 40.59 8.89
CA VAL A 778 7.62 41.65 8.40
C VAL A 778 8.65 41.07 7.43
N PHE A 779 8.95 41.84 6.39
CA PHE A 779 9.99 41.54 5.40
C PHE A 779 11.07 42.62 5.48
N PHE A 780 12.33 42.21 5.61
CA PHE A 780 13.48 43.10 5.63
C PHE A 780 14.15 43.08 4.26
N GLN A 781 14.02 44.16 3.49
CA GLN A 781 14.51 44.25 2.11
C GLN A 781 15.57 45.34 1.95
N GLU A 782 16.56 45.09 1.09
CA GLU A 782 17.53 46.10 0.65
C GLU A 782 16.88 47.19 -0.20
N ALA A 783 17.32 48.43 0.01
CA ALA A 783 16.88 49.60 -0.74
C ALA A 783 17.43 49.54 -2.17
N GLY A 784 16.53 49.44 -3.15
CA GLY A 784 16.87 49.44 -4.57
C GLY A 784 16.41 48.22 -5.34
N VAL A 785 15.95 47.15 -4.66
CA VAL A 785 15.28 46.02 -5.33
C VAL A 785 13.93 46.50 -5.88
N GLU A 786 13.76 46.44 -7.21
CA GLU A 786 12.54 46.87 -7.87
C GLU A 786 11.30 46.13 -7.34
N GLN A 787 10.21 46.89 -7.14
CA GLN A 787 8.90 46.37 -6.76
C GLN A 787 8.36 45.47 -7.87
N GLY A 788 8.57 44.16 -7.79
CA GLY A 788 8.02 43.28 -8.82
C GLY A 788 8.01 41.79 -8.54
N GLN A 789 9.10 41.18 -8.06
CA GLN A 789 9.21 39.70 -8.22
C GLN A 789 9.78 38.90 -7.03
N GLN A 790 10.18 39.49 -5.89
CA GLN A 790 10.71 38.72 -4.74
C GLN A 790 10.23 39.21 -3.35
N THR A 791 9.12 39.94 -3.27
CA THR A 791 8.81 40.75 -2.07
C THR A 791 8.34 39.95 -0.84
N VAL A 792 7.94 38.68 -0.97
CA VAL A 792 7.24 37.96 0.12
C VAL A 792 7.81 36.58 0.50
N ARG A 793 9.00 36.22 0.01
CA ARG A 793 9.57 34.87 0.21
C ARG A 793 10.22 34.64 1.57
N GLU A 794 10.68 35.69 2.24
CA GLU A 794 11.39 35.61 3.51
C GLU A 794 10.66 36.39 4.62
N PRO A 795 9.52 35.88 5.10
CA PRO A 795 8.81 36.51 6.21
C PRO A 795 9.52 36.26 7.55
N PHE A 796 9.49 37.27 8.40
CA PHE A 796 9.81 37.18 9.82
C PHE A 796 8.56 37.48 10.65
N LEU A 797 8.29 36.64 11.64
CA LEU A 797 7.30 36.90 12.67
C LEU A 797 7.90 37.79 13.75
N VAL A 798 7.16 38.83 14.12
CA VAL A 798 7.49 39.80 15.18
C VAL A 798 6.28 39.98 16.11
N GLY A 799 6.41 40.78 17.17
CA GLY A 799 5.34 40.99 18.15
C GLY A 799 5.33 39.94 19.26
N PHE A 800 6.52 39.50 19.67
CA PHE A 800 6.72 38.58 20.79
C PHE A 800 6.55 39.27 22.17
N ASN A 801 6.34 40.59 22.20
CA ASN A 801 6.03 41.36 23.41
C ASN A 801 4.83 40.83 24.22
N HIS A 802 3.94 40.03 23.62
CA HIS A 802 2.82 39.35 24.27
C HIS A 802 2.94 37.81 24.35
N SER A 803 4.02 37.25 23.79
CA SER A 803 4.25 35.81 23.67
C SER A 803 4.75 35.20 24.98
N ARG A 804 4.37 33.94 25.28
CA ARG A 804 4.81 33.24 26.51
C ARG A 804 4.57 31.71 26.47
N PRO A 805 5.30 30.92 27.28
CA PRO A 805 4.97 29.53 27.63
C PRO A 805 3.64 29.44 28.40
N ASP A 806 3.01 28.27 28.40
CA ASP A 806 1.66 28.02 28.94
C ASP A 806 1.56 28.27 30.47
N ASP A 807 0.95 29.39 30.85
CA ASP A 807 0.44 29.63 32.21
C ASP A 807 -1.06 29.99 32.10
N PRO A 808 -1.96 29.06 32.51
CA PRO A 808 -3.41 29.24 32.48
C PRO A 808 -3.93 30.30 33.45
N GLN A 809 -3.15 30.68 34.47
CA GLN A 809 -3.61 31.52 35.58
C GLN A 809 -3.21 33.00 35.45
N THR A 810 -2.21 33.34 34.64
CA THR A 810 -1.76 34.73 34.55
C THR A 810 -2.50 35.54 33.50
N PHE A 811 -3.43 36.36 33.98
CA PHE A 811 -4.04 37.43 33.20
C PHE A 811 -2.99 38.49 32.83
N THR A 812 -2.94 38.89 31.56
CA THR A 812 -2.26 40.13 31.14
C THR A 812 -3.18 40.88 30.20
N SER A 813 -3.26 42.19 30.37
CA SER A 813 -4.05 43.14 29.58
C SER A 813 -3.98 42.83 28.09
N GLY A 814 -5.13 42.56 27.47
CA GLY A 814 -5.23 42.36 26.02
C GLY A 814 -4.78 43.61 25.25
N ILE A 815 -4.40 43.38 24.00
CA ILE A 815 -3.97 44.39 23.03
C ILE A 815 -4.97 45.55 22.99
N SER A 816 -4.48 46.79 23.12
CA SER A 816 -5.33 47.99 23.23
C SER A 816 -5.91 48.45 21.88
N ASP A 817 -5.38 47.96 20.75
CA ASP A 817 -5.85 48.34 19.42
C ASP A 817 -7.18 47.67 19.03
N ARG A 818 -8.09 48.46 18.43
CA ARG A 818 -9.45 48.03 18.03
C ARG A 818 -9.44 47.15 16.77
N THR A 819 -8.44 47.29 15.90
CA THR A 819 -8.29 46.57 14.62
C THR A 819 -7.74 45.16 14.82
N SER A 820 -6.73 44.99 15.69
CA SER A 820 -6.11 43.70 16.00
C SER A 820 -7.06 42.69 16.65
N LYS A 821 -8.17 43.15 17.24
CA LYS A 821 -9.21 42.27 17.83
C LYS A 821 -9.91 41.39 16.81
N TYR A 822 -9.95 41.75 15.53
CA TYR A 822 -10.56 40.90 14.50
C TYR A 822 -9.69 39.68 14.12
N TYR A 823 -8.41 39.69 14.48
CA TYR A 823 -7.50 38.55 14.37
C TYR A 823 -7.53 37.66 15.62
N GLN A 824 -8.22 38.08 16.69
CA GLN A 824 -8.36 37.28 17.90
C GLN A 824 -9.61 36.40 17.81
N HIS A 825 -9.46 35.16 18.26
CA HIS A 825 -10.55 34.21 18.27
C HIS A 825 -11.74 34.71 19.13
N PRO A 826 -12.99 34.64 18.65
CA PRO A 826 -14.15 35.19 19.36
C PRO A 826 -14.35 34.68 20.79
N ARG A 827 -14.01 33.41 21.06
CA ARG A 827 -14.10 32.83 22.43
C ARG A 827 -13.06 33.42 23.37
N TYR A 828 -11.86 33.76 22.88
CA TYR A 828 -10.84 34.40 23.71
C TYR A 828 -11.28 35.79 24.18
N ILE A 829 -11.90 36.55 23.28
CA ILE A 829 -12.42 37.90 23.56
C ILE A 829 -13.57 37.86 24.58
N SER A 830 -14.47 36.88 24.45
CA SER A 830 -15.71 36.78 25.23
C SER A 830 -15.55 36.07 26.58
N GLU A 831 -14.84 34.93 26.62
CA GLU A 831 -14.75 34.08 27.82
C GLU A 831 -13.68 34.57 28.82
N ARG A 832 -12.69 35.37 28.39
CA ARG A 832 -11.58 35.90 29.22
C ARG A 832 -10.86 34.83 30.08
N ARG A 833 -10.78 33.59 29.58
CA ARG A 833 -10.04 32.47 30.20
C ARG A 833 -8.60 32.41 29.66
N GLY A 834 -7.81 31.45 30.17
CA GLY A 834 -6.44 31.19 29.70
C GLY A 834 -6.34 31.04 28.18
N PHE A 835 -5.17 31.40 27.64
CA PHE A 835 -4.91 31.34 26.19
C PHE A 835 -4.85 29.88 25.72
N LYS A 836 -5.30 29.61 24.50
CA LYS A 836 -5.30 28.27 23.87
C LYS A 836 -4.65 28.29 22.49
N PRO A 837 -4.09 27.16 22.02
CA PRO A 837 -3.49 27.06 20.69
C PRO A 837 -4.44 27.44 19.55
N GLU A 838 -5.72 27.07 19.70
CA GLU A 838 -6.79 27.35 18.72
C GLU A 838 -6.91 28.85 18.40
N PHE A 839 -6.48 29.73 19.31
CA PHE A 839 -6.53 31.18 19.12
C PHE A 839 -5.44 31.69 18.16
N ASP A 840 -4.25 31.09 18.17
CA ASP A 840 -3.21 31.40 17.19
C ASP A 840 -3.56 30.82 15.81
N TYR A 841 -4.19 29.64 15.76
CA TYR A 841 -4.70 29.05 14.51
C TYR A 841 -5.76 29.93 13.85
N TYR A 842 -6.67 30.51 14.64
CA TYR A 842 -7.63 31.49 14.13
C TYR A 842 -6.94 32.71 13.54
N GLY A 843 -5.98 33.30 14.25
CA GLY A 843 -5.20 34.45 13.78
C GLY A 843 -4.49 34.15 12.46
N LEU A 844 -3.88 32.97 12.35
CA LEU A 844 -3.29 32.50 11.09
C LEU A 844 -4.35 32.39 9.98
N GLY A 845 -5.52 31.83 10.28
CA GLY A 845 -6.62 31.71 9.31
C GLY A 845 -7.05 33.04 8.70
N ILE A 846 -7.07 34.10 9.52
CA ILE A 846 -7.34 35.47 9.04
C ILE A 846 -6.21 35.99 8.16
N VAL A 847 -4.95 35.82 8.56
CA VAL A 847 -3.79 36.21 7.74
C VAL A 847 -3.77 35.48 6.39
N LEU A 848 -4.05 34.17 6.39
CA LEU A 848 -4.17 33.38 5.17
C LEU A 848 -5.34 33.85 4.30
N LEU A 849 -6.45 34.29 4.89
CA LEU A 849 -7.56 34.87 4.14
C LEU A 849 -7.14 36.16 3.42
N GLU A 850 -6.37 37.03 4.08
CA GLU A 850 -5.82 38.24 3.46
C GLU A 850 -4.83 37.92 2.34
N ILE A 851 -3.95 36.91 2.52
CA ILE A 851 -3.02 36.45 1.49
C ILE A 851 -3.78 35.89 0.27
N GLY A 852 -4.80 35.06 0.49
CA GLY A 852 -5.56 34.42 -0.58
C GLY A 852 -6.38 35.40 -1.43
N PHE A 853 -6.90 36.46 -0.83
CA PHE A 853 -7.57 37.54 -1.57
C PHE A 853 -6.62 38.66 -2.02
N TRP A 854 -5.42 38.72 -1.45
CA TRP A 854 -4.50 39.84 -1.51
C TRP A 854 -5.19 41.18 -1.20
N GLN A 855 -6.00 41.19 -0.14
CA GLN A 855 -6.79 42.33 0.31
C GLN A 855 -6.78 42.42 1.83
N PRO A 856 -6.73 43.65 2.40
CA PRO A 856 -6.72 43.82 3.84
C PRO A 856 -8.08 43.43 4.45
N LEU A 857 -8.06 42.92 5.67
CA LEU A 857 -9.23 42.41 6.38
C LEU A 857 -10.37 43.43 6.45
N GLU A 858 -10.06 44.72 6.60
CA GLU A 858 -11.03 45.82 6.62
C GLU A 858 -11.90 45.86 5.35
N ARG A 859 -11.31 45.55 4.18
CA ARG A 859 -12.06 45.48 2.92
C ARG A 859 -12.88 44.20 2.84
N LEU A 860 -12.29 43.06 3.25
CA LEU A 860 -12.97 41.76 3.23
C LEU A 860 -14.22 41.75 4.10
N ARG A 861 -14.16 42.41 5.27
CA ARG A 861 -15.26 42.49 6.25
C ARG A 861 -16.19 43.70 6.10
N LYS A 862 -15.96 44.59 5.13
CA LYS A 862 -16.66 45.89 5.03
C LYS A 862 -18.20 45.81 5.09
N ARG A 863 -18.78 44.69 4.62
CA ARG A 863 -20.23 44.44 4.57
C ARG A 863 -20.77 43.62 5.75
N TYR A 864 -19.91 43.21 6.67
CA TYR A 864 -20.26 42.37 7.81
C TYR A 864 -20.45 43.22 9.05
N THR A 865 -21.50 42.90 9.80
CA THR A 865 -21.93 43.63 11.01
C THR A 865 -22.36 42.64 12.06
N GLY A 866 -22.10 42.92 13.33
CA GLY A 866 -22.46 42.05 14.44
C GLY A 866 -21.31 41.89 15.44
N THR A 867 -21.37 40.84 16.25
CA THR A 867 -20.29 40.49 17.17
C THR A 867 -19.07 39.92 16.42
N TYR A 868 -17.93 39.79 17.09
CA TYR A 868 -16.75 39.11 16.52
C TYR A 868 -17.06 37.67 16.07
N SER A 869 -17.95 36.96 16.78
CA SER A 869 -18.41 35.63 16.41
C SER A 869 -19.24 35.65 15.12
N ASP A 870 -20.12 36.65 14.96
CA ASP A 870 -20.93 36.79 13.75
C ASP A 870 -20.08 37.09 12.52
N ILE A 871 -19.09 37.97 12.66
CA ILE A 871 -18.17 38.33 11.59
C ILE A 871 -17.31 37.11 11.21
N SER A 872 -16.81 36.35 12.18
CA SER A 872 -16.07 35.10 11.93
C SER A 872 -16.91 34.09 11.13
N ARG A 873 -18.16 33.86 11.55
CA ARG A 873 -19.10 32.97 10.85
C ARG A 873 -19.38 33.44 9.42
N GLN A 874 -19.63 34.73 9.24
CA GLN A 874 -19.87 35.33 7.92
C GLN A 874 -18.65 35.21 7.00
N LEU A 875 -17.43 35.40 7.52
CA LEU A 875 -16.20 35.16 6.75
C LEU A 875 -16.09 33.69 6.33
N LEU A 876 -16.40 32.75 7.23
CA LEU A 876 -16.36 31.31 6.97
C LEU A 876 -17.41 30.85 5.94
N GLU A 877 -18.60 31.43 5.97
CA GLU A 877 -19.72 31.06 5.08
C GLU A 877 -19.65 31.75 3.70
N ASP A 878 -19.16 32.99 3.62
CA ASP A 878 -19.14 33.79 2.38
C ASP A 878 -17.74 33.86 1.73
N ARG A 879 -16.69 34.24 2.48
CA ARG A 879 -15.35 34.48 1.88
C ARG A 879 -14.54 33.22 1.69
N VAL A 880 -14.51 32.31 2.67
CA VAL A 880 -13.69 31.10 2.60
C VAL A 880 -14.04 30.24 1.37
N PRO A 881 -15.31 29.96 1.03
CA PRO A 881 -15.65 29.15 -0.15
C PRO A 881 -15.15 29.74 -1.48
N GLN A 882 -15.01 31.07 -1.57
CA GLN A 882 -14.51 31.75 -2.77
C GLN A 882 -13.01 31.51 -2.99
N LEU A 883 -12.25 31.15 -1.96
CA LEU A 883 -10.84 30.79 -2.10
C LEU A 883 -10.66 29.57 -3.00
N LYS A 884 -11.65 28.67 -3.08
CA LYS A 884 -11.58 27.49 -3.97
C LYS A 884 -11.32 27.86 -5.42
N ALA A 885 -11.88 28.97 -5.90
CA ALA A 885 -11.69 29.46 -7.26
C ALA A 885 -10.41 30.31 -7.42
N ARG A 886 -9.86 30.86 -6.33
CA ARG A 886 -8.71 31.79 -6.35
C ARG A 886 -7.38 31.10 -6.06
N MET A 887 -7.39 30.17 -5.11
CA MET A 887 -6.22 29.51 -4.52
C MET A 887 -6.36 27.98 -4.53
N GLY A 888 -7.42 27.43 -5.15
CA GLY A 888 -7.64 25.99 -5.17
C GLY A 888 -8.27 25.42 -3.89
N ARG A 889 -8.58 24.12 -3.94
CA ARG A 889 -9.35 23.42 -2.89
C ARG A 889 -8.56 23.30 -1.58
N ASP A 890 -7.28 23.01 -1.65
CA ASP A 890 -6.48 22.73 -0.45
C ASP A 890 -6.18 23.97 0.38
N TYR A 891 -5.91 25.11 -0.27
CA TYR A 891 -5.79 26.39 0.42
C TYR A 891 -7.11 26.78 1.09
N CYS A 892 -8.23 26.63 0.38
CA CYS A 892 -9.56 26.90 0.92
C CYS A 892 -9.83 26.07 2.19
N GLU A 893 -9.51 24.78 2.17
CA GLU A 893 -9.75 23.89 3.30
C GLU A 893 -8.80 24.19 4.47
N ALA A 894 -7.53 24.53 4.21
CA ALA A 894 -6.59 24.94 5.24
C ALA A 894 -7.09 26.20 5.98
N VAL A 895 -7.55 27.22 5.25
CA VAL A 895 -8.13 28.44 5.85
C VAL A 895 -9.40 28.12 6.65
N ARG A 896 -10.27 27.26 6.11
CA ARG A 896 -11.49 26.82 6.80
C ARG A 896 -11.16 26.18 8.14
N CYS A 897 -10.20 25.25 8.18
CA CYS A 897 -9.80 24.54 9.39
C CYS A 897 -9.27 25.52 10.45
N CYS A 898 -8.42 26.48 10.05
CA CYS A 898 -7.88 27.53 10.92
C CYS A 898 -8.99 28.39 11.56
N ILE A 899 -9.92 28.92 10.77
CA ILE A 899 -10.98 29.83 11.24
C ILE A 899 -12.04 29.08 12.06
N ALA A 900 -12.38 27.85 11.68
CA ALA A 900 -13.31 27.01 12.42
C ALA A 900 -12.72 26.45 13.73
N SER A 901 -11.38 26.46 13.86
CA SER A 901 -10.65 25.91 15.00
C SER A 901 -10.90 24.41 15.22
N ASP A 902 -11.00 23.64 14.13
CA ASP A 902 -11.30 22.20 14.11
C ASP A 902 -10.08 21.32 14.47
N PHE A 903 -9.36 21.59 15.56
CA PHE A 903 -8.11 20.86 15.91
C PHE A 903 -8.08 20.25 17.32
N GLY A 904 -9.22 20.25 18.03
CA GLY A 904 -9.26 19.87 19.45
C GLY A 904 -8.89 21.03 20.38
N GLY A 905 -9.47 21.05 21.60
CA GLY A 905 -9.46 22.23 22.47
C GLY A 905 -8.24 22.40 23.39
N ALA A 906 -7.23 21.53 23.27
CA ALA A 906 -6.02 21.48 24.09
C ALA A 906 -4.78 21.29 23.20
N LEU A 907 -3.62 21.83 23.61
CA LEU A 907 -2.35 21.54 22.93
C LEU A 907 -1.94 20.12 23.28
N ASN A 908 -1.94 19.24 22.29
CA ASN A 908 -1.40 17.90 22.43
C ASN A 908 -0.86 17.44 21.08
N LYS A 909 -0.14 16.32 21.11
CA LYS A 909 0.37 15.64 19.92
C LYS A 909 -0.67 15.48 18.80
N GLU A 910 -1.91 15.10 19.12
CA GLU A 910 -2.96 14.91 18.11
C GLU A 910 -3.33 16.22 17.42
N ALA A 911 -3.53 17.30 18.17
CA ALA A 911 -3.81 18.63 17.64
C ALA A 911 -2.68 19.15 16.74
N LEU A 912 -1.42 18.93 17.15
CA LEU A 912 -0.23 19.30 16.36
C LEU A 912 -0.18 18.53 15.03
N LEU A 913 -0.44 17.21 15.07
CA LEU A 913 -0.48 16.38 13.87
C LEU A 913 -1.63 16.77 12.94
N GLN A 914 -2.83 17.02 13.49
CA GLN A 914 -3.98 17.47 12.71
C GLN A 914 -3.73 18.84 12.06
N PHE A 915 -3.07 19.78 12.76
CA PHE A 915 -2.68 21.07 12.19
C PHE A 915 -1.63 20.90 11.09
N GLY A 916 -0.61 20.06 11.32
CA GLY A 916 0.41 19.72 10.32
C GLY A 916 -0.21 19.15 9.04
N GLU A 917 -1.12 18.19 9.16
CA GLU A 917 -1.75 17.53 8.01
C GLU A 917 -2.79 18.44 7.32
N ARG A 918 -3.71 19.03 8.08
CA ARG A 918 -4.86 19.75 7.52
C ARG A 918 -4.54 21.17 7.08
N VAL A 919 -3.41 21.73 7.50
CA VAL A 919 -2.99 23.09 7.14
C VAL A 919 -1.62 23.09 6.46
N VAL A 920 -0.56 22.65 7.15
CA VAL A 920 0.81 22.78 6.63
C VAL A 920 1.03 21.95 5.35
N ALA A 921 0.63 20.67 5.34
CA ALA A 921 0.80 19.80 4.18
C ALA A 921 -0.02 20.30 2.97
N ARG A 922 -1.30 20.64 3.18
CA ARG A 922 -2.19 21.19 2.15
C ARG A 922 -1.65 22.45 1.47
N LEU A 923 -1.02 23.34 2.24
CA LEU A 923 -0.42 24.55 1.71
C LEU A 923 0.89 24.30 0.94
N ARG A 924 1.56 23.15 1.17
CA ARG A 924 2.81 22.76 0.49
C ARG A 924 2.63 21.89 -0.76
N GLU A 925 1.57 21.08 -0.83
CA GLU A 925 1.40 20.08 -1.90
C GLU A 925 1.21 20.71 -3.30
N ASN A 926 0.76 21.97 -3.39
CA ASN A 926 0.62 22.70 -4.66
C ASN A 926 1.94 23.27 -5.22
N PHE A 927 3.08 23.04 -4.55
CA PHE A 927 4.40 23.55 -4.97
C PHE A 927 5.25 22.54 -5.76
N VAL A 928 4.78 21.31 -5.95
CA VAL A 928 5.59 20.19 -6.48
C VAL A 928 4.95 19.51 -7.70
N GLN A 929 3.86 20.04 -8.27
CA GLN A 929 3.30 19.54 -9.53
C GLN A 929 3.76 20.37 -10.73
#